data_AF-A0A5A5T6V4-F1
#
_entry.id   AF-A0A5A5T6V4-F1
#
_cell.length_a   1.000
_cell.length_b   1.000
_cell.length_c   1.000
_cell.angle_alpha   90.00
_cell.angle_beta   90.00
_cell.angle_gamma   90.00
#
_symmetry.space_group_name_H-M   'P 1'
#
loop_
_entity.id
_entity.type
_entity.pdbx_description
1 polymer ?
#
loop_
_entity_poly.entity_id
_entity_poly.type
_entity_poly.pdbx_seq_one_letter_code
_entity_poly.pdbx_strand_id
1 'polypeptide(L)'
;MSYDEAPQFSGYMGGPAGPHLVNPMLQHAGPAVQNGQLYMPSDMQQMPHWPDSEQTKNTEPAPSIFHGEALARDPWAERYGHWIVLAFSAAFSLFLVGMVLFGQVPGKSFSLKGISDIVQFIGETIGLLFCVRIALRLYKVSNQLQRQLMQNKTARLSPNELATVHNEAQAARRAFMAWTLLACGIALYASGQAIWTSYDIRMNSADVPFPGIYDIGFVASYPFFLVGTLFLTRRNKASVGRVRLLLDALAVIGTALTLSWFFLLSPLIASLSQSPSAGASVLSIYFPTGDLFLVAIGALLMFSPLANRSQQPVFMLLCMGLFFLAVTDSLLAFYNLSGGFNTGTLQDVLWPLSLSLIGLAAIEYPRSIAREQEQEEGMKSARMLSSSQFVPNRLTQISMTAQTIAPFILVLATCAVLLTNVARRGGTTLIEADIVALVLILIVIARQAMTLLENNRLTMQMRGELVISRRELQVTRREADEATRSAQDKQIMEDGISALRDVHARVARGDIIARAPTVAGPLLPIAISLNLMLDRISALSQRGAKYDQLAQECRALQEGIDRLGQGLAPWPANQPMPQGATELRSVYIGLSHIQRRQENQWRRVGSALESLNNLTRRIQEALNEIKGSHLFSKQTNASFERMVLDRVIREVDLLHEQQRNIITQLASSHQQQQSAMAQAATSNKRTSDMAHIIPPTLTPRPQSLPAPQQNVNAHQNSYNQRFYQSHHLEHMPLDE
;
A
#
# COMPACT_ATOMS: atom_id res chain seq x y z
N MET A 1 23.34 53.41 21.22
CA MET A 1 22.04 52.72 21.08
C MET A 1 22.36 51.23 21.02
N SER A 2 22.70 50.52 22.10
CA SER A 2 22.07 50.25 23.41
C SER A 2 20.89 49.26 23.37
N TYR A 3 21.00 48.29 24.28
CA TYR A 3 20.04 47.31 24.82
C TYR A 3 19.97 45.96 24.09
N ASP A 4 20.55 44.85 24.60
CA ASP A 4 20.33 44.10 25.86
C ASP A 4 18.87 43.66 26.07
N GLU A 5 18.65 42.34 26.17
CA GLU A 5 18.23 41.68 27.43
C GLU A 5 17.92 40.18 27.26
N ALA A 6 18.57 39.37 28.09
CA ALA A 6 18.08 38.08 28.57
C ALA A 6 17.03 38.32 29.68
N PRO A 7 16.42 37.25 30.23
CA PRO A 7 16.72 37.03 31.64
C PRO A 7 16.94 35.55 32.04
N GLN A 8 17.81 35.43 33.03
CA GLN A 8 18.09 34.26 33.88
C GLN A 8 16.96 34.06 34.92
N PHE A 9 16.89 32.89 35.55
CA PHE A 9 17.05 32.78 37.02
C PHE A 9 17.31 31.31 37.47
N SER A 10 18.49 31.14 38.11
CA SER A 10 18.84 30.34 39.31
C SER A 10 18.50 28.84 39.40
N GLY A 11 19.35 27.92 39.84
CA GLY A 11 20.64 27.99 40.53
C GLY A 11 20.62 27.06 41.76
N TYR A 12 21.39 25.97 41.74
CA TYR A 12 21.87 25.27 42.94
C TYR A 12 23.24 24.65 42.66
N MET A 13 24.24 25.09 43.42
CA MET A 13 25.60 24.58 43.47
C MET A 13 25.73 23.42 44.47
N GLY A 14 26.63 22.48 44.19
CA GLY A 14 27.17 21.52 45.15
C GLY A 14 28.07 20.50 44.44
N GLY A 15 29.40 20.71 44.48
CA GLY A 15 30.42 19.88 43.82
C GLY A 15 30.77 18.56 44.55
N PRO A 16 32.04 18.13 44.53
CA PRO A 16 32.60 17.26 43.48
C PRO A 16 33.31 16.00 44.04
N ALA A 17 33.90 15.19 43.14
CA ALA A 17 35.08 14.32 43.30
C ALA A 17 34.90 12.80 43.07
N GLY A 18 35.56 12.32 42.00
CA GLY A 18 36.57 11.27 42.10
C GLY A 18 36.17 9.79 41.88
N PRO A 19 37.12 8.94 41.41
CA PRO A 19 36.84 7.75 40.61
C PRO A 19 37.33 6.43 41.22
N HIS A 20 37.10 5.34 40.49
CA HIS A 20 37.75 4.02 40.59
C HIS A 20 37.59 3.21 41.89
N LEU A 21 36.93 2.05 41.77
CA LEU A 21 37.29 0.87 42.54
C LEU A 21 37.26 -0.37 41.64
N VAL A 22 38.42 -1.01 41.65
CA VAL A 22 38.83 -2.26 41.02
C VAL A 22 38.44 -3.42 41.94
N ASN A 23 38.51 -4.65 41.38
CA ASN A 23 38.81 -5.96 42.00
C ASN A 23 37.66 -7.01 42.14
N PRO A 24 37.93 -8.35 42.17
CA PRO A 24 38.45 -9.16 41.03
C PRO A 24 37.99 -10.66 41.01
N MET A 25 38.48 -11.39 39.99
CA MET A 25 38.91 -12.82 39.94
C MET A 25 37.95 -14.01 40.22
N LEU A 26 37.83 -14.89 39.22
CA LEU A 26 38.28 -16.32 39.19
C LEU A 26 37.81 -16.94 37.84
N GLN A 27 38.63 -17.02 36.79
CA GLN A 27 39.60 -18.05 36.36
C GLN A 27 39.04 -19.38 35.79
N HIS A 28 39.45 -19.59 34.52
CA HIS A 28 39.80 -20.84 33.81
C HIS A 28 38.74 -21.91 33.45
N ALA A 29 38.52 -22.14 32.15
CA ALA A 29 39.22 -23.20 31.38
C ALA A 29 38.69 -23.28 29.92
N GLY A 30 39.58 -23.31 28.92
CA GLY A 30 39.30 -23.97 27.62
C GLY A 30 39.46 -25.50 27.76
N PRO A 31 39.24 -26.34 26.72
CA PRO A 31 40.03 -26.25 25.49
C PRO A 31 39.39 -26.82 24.18
N ALA A 32 40.15 -26.68 23.09
CA ALA A 32 40.46 -27.65 22.02
C ALA A 32 39.41 -28.29 21.08
N VAL A 33 39.82 -28.22 19.81
CA VAL A 33 39.43 -28.98 18.62
C VAL A 33 39.66 -30.49 18.79
N GLN A 34 38.71 -31.34 18.39
CA GLN A 34 39.01 -32.68 17.85
C GLN A 34 37.86 -33.30 17.04
N ASN A 35 38.22 -33.88 15.89
CA ASN A 35 37.42 -34.74 15.03
C ASN A 35 36.97 -36.02 15.76
N GLY A 36 35.81 -36.55 15.41
CA GLY A 36 35.40 -37.91 15.79
C GLY A 36 34.05 -38.32 15.21
N GLN A 37 34.09 -39.17 14.19
CA GLN A 37 32.94 -39.90 13.64
C GLN A 37 32.25 -40.72 14.72
N LEU A 38 30.91 -40.82 14.69
CA LEU A 38 30.22 -42.01 15.22
C LEU A 38 28.96 -42.34 14.40
N TYR A 39 28.85 -43.63 14.13
CA TYR A 39 27.86 -44.36 13.33
C TYR A 39 26.41 -44.16 13.75
N MET A 40 25.49 -44.15 12.78
CA MET A 40 24.08 -44.50 12.95
C MET A 40 23.78 -45.79 12.17
N PRO A 41 23.13 -46.81 12.78
CA PRO A 41 22.54 -47.89 12.04
C PRO A 41 21.09 -47.58 11.66
N SER A 42 20.79 -47.87 10.40
CA SER A 42 19.48 -48.01 9.79
C SER A 42 18.66 -49.12 10.44
N ASP A 43 17.39 -48.85 10.76
CA ASP A 43 16.22 -49.56 10.18
C ASP A 43 14.90 -49.25 10.91
N MET A 44 13.80 -49.40 10.15
CA MET A 44 12.37 -49.43 10.53
C MET A 44 11.53 -48.14 10.47
N GLN A 45 11.16 -47.78 9.25
CA GLN A 45 9.79 -47.85 8.66
C GLN A 45 8.52 -47.45 9.47
N GLN A 46 7.72 -46.58 8.80
CA GLN A 46 6.23 -46.43 8.77
C GLN A 46 5.58 -45.79 10.03
N MET A 47 4.67 -44.79 10.02
CA MET A 47 3.69 -44.23 9.06
C MET A 47 3.18 -42.83 9.58
N PRO A 48 2.18 -42.12 9.00
CA PRO A 48 2.22 -40.66 8.75
C PRO A 48 1.38 -39.77 9.70
N HIS A 49 1.73 -38.47 9.83
CA HIS A 49 0.80 -37.41 10.26
C HIS A 49 1.18 -36.01 9.70
N TRP A 50 0.13 -35.23 9.40
CA TRP A 50 0.03 -33.91 8.77
C TRP A 50 0.86 -32.74 9.39
N PRO A 51 1.03 -31.60 8.69
CA PRO A 51 2.13 -30.65 8.91
C PRO A 51 1.81 -29.67 10.04
N ASP A 52 2.67 -29.66 11.05
CA ASP A 52 2.68 -28.60 12.05
C ASP A 52 3.49 -27.40 11.56
N SER A 53 2.88 -26.25 11.76
CA SER A 53 3.37 -24.90 11.53
C SER A 53 4.74 -24.64 12.15
N GLU A 54 5.79 -24.58 11.34
CA GLU A 54 7.05 -23.95 11.75
C GLU A 54 6.92 -22.43 11.65
N GLN A 55 6.66 -21.87 12.83
CA GLN A 55 7.31 -20.67 13.38
C GLN A 55 8.32 -20.02 12.44
N THR A 56 8.00 -18.78 12.06
CA THR A 56 8.90 -17.78 11.51
C THR A 56 10.13 -17.61 12.40
N LYS A 57 11.14 -18.44 12.20
CA LYS A 57 12.53 -18.11 12.55
C LYS A 57 12.91 -16.94 11.66
N ASN A 58 13.30 -15.84 12.29
CA ASN A 58 13.94 -14.70 11.67
C ASN A 58 15.03 -15.19 10.71
N THR A 59 14.70 -15.26 9.43
CA THR A 59 15.66 -15.45 8.35
C THR A 59 16.57 -14.24 8.38
N GLU A 60 17.83 -14.48 8.70
CA GLU A 60 18.95 -13.68 8.22
C GLU A 60 18.70 -13.27 6.76
N PRO A 61 19.09 -12.05 6.35
CA PRO A 61 18.85 -11.60 4.98
C PRO A 61 19.38 -12.64 3.99
N ALA A 62 18.51 -13.14 3.12
CA ALA A 62 18.86 -14.09 2.08
C ALA A 62 20.10 -13.59 1.31
N PRO A 63 21.06 -14.47 0.95
CA PRO A 63 22.24 -14.04 0.20
C PRO A 63 21.81 -13.37 -1.10
N SER A 64 22.35 -12.17 -1.37
CA SER A 64 22.19 -11.46 -2.63
C SER A 64 22.57 -12.37 -3.80
N ILE A 65 21.62 -12.66 -4.68
CA ILE A 65 21.84 -13.59 -5.80
C ILE A 65 22.61 -12.85 -6.91
N PHE A 66 23.91 -12.64 -6.72
CA PHE A 66 24.77 -12.05 -7.73
C PHE A 66 24.85 -12.95 -8.98
N HIS A 67 24.35 -12.46 -10.12
CA HIS A 67 24.35 -13.23 -11.35
C HIS A 67 25.78 -13.37 -11.93
N GLY A 68 26.22 -14.62 -12.17
CA GLY A 68 27.61 -14.90 -12.57
C GLY A 68 28.67 -14.42 -11.58
N GLU A 69 28.27 -14.26 -10.30
CA GLU A 69 28.96 -13.68 -9.13
C GLU A 69 30.05 -12.65 -9.46
N ALA A 70 29.60 -11.45 -9.87
CA ALA A 70 30.41 -10.27 -10.15
C ALA A 70 31.58 -10.49 -11.13
N LEU A 71 31.43 -11.49 -11.99
CA LEU A 71 32.23 -11.81 -13.18
C LEU A 71 33.74 -11.92 -12.93
N ALA A 72 34.11 -13.00 -12.22
CA ALA A 72 35.47 -13.52 -12.14
C ALA A 72 36.44 -12.69 -11.27
N ARG A 73 35.95 -12.18 -10.14
CA ARG A 73 36.76 -11.50 -9.12
C ARG A 73 38.02 -12.28 -8.75
N ASP A 74 39.08 -11.53 -8.45
CA ASP A 74 40.36 -12.08 -8.04
C ASP A 74 40.80 -11.38 -6.75
N PRO A 75 40.45 -11.91 -5.56
CA PRO A 75 40.70 -11.24 -4.29
C PRO A 75 42.18 -10.92 -4.04
N TRP A 76 43.07 -11.78 -4.55
CA TRP A 76 44.51 -11.55 -4.44
C TRP A 76 44.93 -10.34 -5.29
N ALA A 77 44.54 -10.33 -6.57
CA ALA A 77 44.90 -9.23 -7.47
C ALA A 77 44.23 -7.91 -7.05
N GLU A 78 43.00 -7.95 -6.56
CA GLU A 78 42.29 -6.78 -6.03
C GLU A 78 42.98 -6.19 -4.79
N ARG A 79 43.50 -7.04 -3.88
CA ARG A 79 44.17 -6.60 -2.65
C ARG A 79 45.59 -6.11 -2.90
N TYR A 80 46.36 -6.81 -3.73
CA TYR A 80 47.78 -6.57 -3.90
C TYR A 80 48.16 -5.83 -5.19
N GLY A 81 47.31 -5.84 -6.22
CA GLY A 81 47.65 -5.31 -7.55
C GLY A 81 48.13 -3.86 -7.52
N HIS A 82 47.36 -2.96 -6.89
CA HIS A 82 47.72 -1.55 -6.77
C HIS A 82 49.05 -1.35 -6.04
N TRP A 83 49.29 -2.12 -4.98
CA TRP A 83 50.54 -2.10 -4.23
C TRP A 83 51.72 -2.65 -5.03
N ILE A 84 51.51 -3.68 -5.84
CA ILE A 84 52.55 -4.24 -6.73
C ILE A 84 53.01 -3.18 -7.71
N VAL A 85 52.09 -2.51 -8.42
CA VAL A 85 52.45 -1.50 -9.41
C VAL A 85 53.08 -0.26 -8.78
N LEU A 86 52.55 0.22 -7.64
CA LEU A 86 53.12 1.35 -6.92
C LEU A 86 54.53 1.03 -6.38
N ALA A 87 54.70 -0.12 -5.73
CA ALA A 87 55.98 -0.54 -5.18
C ALA A 87 57.02 -0.78 -6.30
N PHE A 88 56.62 -1.43 -7.39
CA PHE A 88 57.48 -1.64 -8.56
C PHE A 88 57.94 -0.31 -9.17
N SER A 89 57.00 0.62 -9.45
CA SER A 89 57.33 1.90 -10.09
C SER A 89 58.18 2.79 -9.19
N ALA A 90 57.90 2.80 -7.88
CA ALA A 90 58.69 3.54 -6.90
C ALA A 90 60.09 2.94 -6.75
N ALA A 91 60.21 1.61 -6.66
CA ALA A 91 61.50 0.93 -6.56
C ALA A 91 62.34 1.16 -7.82
N PHE A 92 61.74 1.12 -9.01
CA PHE A 92 62.43 1.39 -10.26
C PHE A 92 62.90 2.85 -10.33
N SER A 93 62.04 3.80 -9.94
CA SER A 93 62.41 5.23 -9.87
C SER A 93 63.57 5.47 -8.90
N LEU A 94 63.51 4.88 -7.70
CA LEU A 94 64.56 4.99 -6.69
C LEU A 94 65.87 4.33 -7.16
N PHE A 95 65.79 3.21 -7.87
CA PHE A 95 66.95 2.56 -8.48
C PHE A 95 67.64 3.48 -9.49
N LEU A 96 66.88 4.07 -10.42
CA LEU A 96 67.43 4.96 -11.44
C LEU A 96 68.05 6.23 -10.81
N VAL A 97 67.34 6.87 -9.89
CA VAL A 97 67.85 8.04 -9.16
C VAL A 97 69.10 7.68 -8.37
N GLY A 98 69.09 6.55 -7.66
CA GLY A 98 70.23 6.07 -6.89
C GLY A 98 71.45 5.83 -7.77
N MET A 99 71.30 5.13 -8.89
CA MET A 99 72.39 4.87 -9.84
C MET A 99 73.00 6.16 -10.40
N VAL A 100 72.17 7.13 -10.75
CA VAL A 100 72.63 8.45 -11.20
C VAL A 100 73.38 9.19 -10.07
N LEU A 101 72.89 9.14 -8.84
CA LEU A 101 73.56 9.72 -7.67
C LEU A 101 74.89 9.04 -7.35
N PHE A 102 75.02 7.73 -7.60
CA PHE A 102 76.28 6.98 -7.50
C PHE A 102 77.24 7.21 -8.69
N GLY A 103 76.94 8.18 -9.56
CA GLY A 103 77.82 8.60 -10.65
C GLY A 103 77.71 7.77 -11.92
N GLN A 104 76.70 6.90 -12.05
CA GLN A 104 76.44 6.17 -13.29
C GLN A 104 75.77 7.11 -14.29
N VAL A 105 76.34 7.20 -15.51
CA VAL A 105 75.82 8.06 -16.57
C VAL A 105 74.86 7.26 -17.46
N PRO A 106 73.60 7.72 -17.66
CA PRO A 106 72.67 7.12 -18.60
C PRO A 106 73.28 6.94 -20.00
N GLY A 107 72.93 5.84 -20.68
CA GLY A 107 73.45 5.46 -21.99
C GLY A 107 74.86 4.86 -21.98
N LYS A 108 75.75 5.32 -21.09
CA LYS A 108 77.16 4.89 -21.06
C LYS A 108 77.43 3.72 -20.10
N SER A 109 76.69 3.63 -19.00
CA SER A 109 76.86 2.55 -18.02
C SER A 109 76.13 1.28 -18.45
N PHE A 110 76.89 0.22 -18.74
CA PHE A 110 76.32 -1.09 -19.10
C PHE A 110 75.37 -1.63 -18.02
N SER A 111 75.74 -1.48 -16.74
CA SER A 111 74.91 -1.97 -15.62
C SER A 111 73.61 -1.19 -15.49
N LEU A 112 73.66 0.15 -15.59
CA LEU A 112 72.46 0.99 -15.52
C LEU A 112 71.51 0.68 -16.68
N LYS A 113 72.06 0.59 -17.88
CA LYS A 113 71.36 0.29 -19.12
C LYS A 113 70.69 -1.08 -19.07
N GLY A 114 71.47 -2.13 -18.87
CA GLY A 114 70.97 -3.51 -18.86
C GLY A 114 69.95 -3.76 -17.74
N ILE A 115 70.16 -3.19 -16.54
CA ILE A 115 69.17 -3.32 -15.45
C ILE A 115 67.90 -2.52 -15.80
N SER A 116 68.01 -1.32 -16.38
CA SER A 116 66.83 -0.55 -16.82
C SER A 116 65.97 -1.37 -17.77
N ASP A 117 66.57 -1.95 -18.80
CA ASP A 117 65.87 -2.75 -19.81
C ASP A 117 65.18 -3.98 -19.22
N ILE A 118 65.88 -4.71 -18.34
CA ILE A 118 65.32 -5.87 -17.64
C ILE A 118 64.14 -5.45 -16.77
N VAL A 119 64.29 -4.35 -16.02
CA VAL A 119 63.22 -3.85 -15.14
C VAL A 119 62.03 -3.36 -15.95
N GLN A 120 62.25 -2.70 -17.09
CA GLN A 120 61.19 -2.36 -18.04
C GLN A 120 60.40 -3.61 -18.43
N PHE A 121 61.08 -4.66 -18.94
CA PHE A 121 60.45 -5.92 -19.33
C PHE A 121 59.66 -6.59 -18.18
N ILE A 122 60.15 -6.51 -16.94
CA ILE A 122 59.42 -6.99 -15.76
C ILE A 122 58.08 -6.25 -15.60
N GLY A 123 58.06 -4.93 -15.76
CA GLY A 123 56.84 -4.14 -15.66
C GLY A 123 55.82 -4.46 -16.76
N GLU A 124 56.28 -4.67 -17.99
CA GLU A 124 55.41 -5.13 -19.09
C GLU A 124 54.82 -6.50 -18.78
N THR A 125 55.64 -7.39 -18.21
CA THR A 125 55.22 -8.72 -17.77
C THR A 125 54.16 -8.64 -16.65
N ILE A 126 54.28 -7.71 -15.70
CA ILE A 126 53.25 -7.48 -14.67
C ILE A 126 51.92 -7.09 -15.33
N GLY A 127 51.93 -6.12 -16.24
CA GLY A 127 50.75 -5.70 -16.99
C GLY A 127 50.12 -6.86 -17.77
N LEU A 128 50.94 -7.62 -18.51
CA LEU A 128 50.52 -8.78 -19.29
C LEU A 128 49.89 -9.86 -18.41
N LEU A 129 50.53 -10.22 -17.29
CA LEU A 129 50.03 -11.23 -16.36
C LEU A 129 48.67 -10.83 -15.79
N PHE A 130 48.47 -9.56 -15.45
CA PHE A 130 47.18 -9.08 -14.96
C PHE A 130 46.09 -9.18 -16.03
N CYS A 131 46.36 -8.74 -17.26
CA CYS A 131 45.39 -8.86 -18.36
C CYS A 131 45.07 -10.32 -18.69
N VAL A 132 46.08 -11.19 -18.85
CA VAL A 132 45.90 -12.62 -19.16
C VAL A 132 45.12 -13.33 -18.06
N ARG A 133 45.44 -13.06 -16.79
CA ARG A 133 44.79 -13.68 -15.64
C ARG A 133 43.29 -13.36 -15.60
N ILE A 134 42.92 -12.11 -15.84
CA ILE A 134 41.51 -11.69 -15.90
C ILE A 134 40.82 -12.23 -17.17
N ALA A 135 41.49 -12.22 -18.32
CA ALA A 135 40.96 -12.79 -19.56
C ALA A 135 40.63 -14.29 -19.39
N LEU A 136 41.54 -15.09 -18.81
CA LEU A 136 41.31 -16.52 -18.57
C LEU A 136 40.16 -16.77 -17.61
N ARG A 137 39.99 -15.94 -16.57
CA ARG A 137 38.85 -16.05 -15.65
C ARG A 137 37.53 -15.70 -16.36
N LEU A 138 37.50 -14.63 -17.16
CA LEU A 138 36.33 -14.24 -17.95
C LEU A 138 35.97 -15.30 -19.00
N TYR A 139 36.95 -15.97 -19.60
CA TYR A 139 36.73 -17.11 -20.50
C TYR A 139 35.99 -18.26 -19.79
N LYS A 140 36.43 -18.64 -18.59
CA LYS A 140 35.79 -19.69 -17.78
C LYS A 140 34.34 -19.33 -17.45
N VAL A 141 34.10 -18.10 -16.99
CA VAL A 141 32.76 -17.60 -16.64
C VAL A 141 31.86 -17.53 -17.88
N SER A 142 32.37 -17.01 -19.00
CA SER A 142 31.62 -16.96 -20.27
C SER A 142 31.18 -18.36 -20.71
N ASN A 143 32.06 -19.36 -20.62
CA ASN A 143 31.72 -20.73 -20.98
C ASN A 143 30.70 -21.36 -20.01
N GLN A 144 30.79 -21.06 -18.72
CA GLN A 144 29.81 -21.52 -17.72
C GLN A 144 28.42 -20.94 -17.98
N LEU A 145 28.32 -19.61 -18.18
CA LEU A 145 27.07 -18.93 -18.51
C LEU A 145 26.47 -19.44 -19.83
N GLN A 146 27.30 -19.71 -20.84
CA GLN A 146 26.83 -20.25 -22.11
C GLN A 146 26.30 -21.68 -21.98
N ARG A 147 26.90 -22.51 -21.11
CA ARG A 147 26.38 -23.85 -20.78
C ARG A 147 25.04 -23.77 -20.03
N GLN A 148 24.91 -22.87 -19.06
CA GLN A 148 23.65 -22.63 -18.35
C GLN A 148 22.55 -22.15 -19.29
N LEU A 149 22.87 -21.26 -20.23
CA LEU A 149 21.91 -20.79 -21.24
C LEU A 149 21.40 -21.94 -22.11
N MET A 150 22.28 -22.87 -22.50
CA MET A 150 21.89 -24.06 -23.26
C MET A 150 20.99 -24.99 -22.44
N GLN A 151 21.27 -25.18 -21.15
CA GLN A 151 20.43 -25.98 -20.25
C GLN A 151 19.06 -25.33 -20.01
N ASN A 152 19.01 -24.01 -19.82
CA ASN A 152 17.77 -23.27 -19.55
C ASN A 152 16.85 -23.20 -20.78
N LYS A 153 17.41 -23.20 -22.00
CA LYS A 153 16.64 -23.34 -23.25
C LYS A 153 15.89 -24.66 -23.31
N THR A 154 16.48 -25.75 -22.82
CA THR A 154 15.84 -27.08 -22.75
C THR A 154 14.77 -27.15 -21.66
N ALA A 155 14.92 -26.36 -20.57
CA ALA A 155 14.04 -26.38 -19.40
C ALA A 155 12.78 -25.50 -19.49
N ARG A 156 12.50 -24.84 -20.63
CA ARG A 156 11.33 -23.93 -20.84
C ARG A 156 11.14 -22.86 -19.73
N LEU A 157 12.23 -22.21 -19.29
CA LEU A 157 12.18 -21.06 -18.37
C LEU A 157 11.59 -19.80 -19.05
N SER A 158 11.22 -18.81 -18.23
CA SER A 158 10.54 -17.59 -18.70
C SER A 158 11.40 -16.80 -19.71
N PRO A 159 10.80 -16.17 -20.75
CA PRO A 159 11.56 -15.48 -21.80
C PRO A 159 12.41 -14.31 -21.29
N ASN A 160 12.05 -13.72 -20.14
CA ASN A 160 12.81 -12.64 -19.52
C ASN A 160 14.10 -13.13 -18.86
N GLU A 161 14.09 -14.27 -18.16
CA GLU A 161 15.28 -14.87 -17.56
C GLU A 161 16.26 -15.37 -18.64
N LEU A 162 15.73 -15.86 -19.76
CA LEU A 162 16.57 -16.27 -20.89
C LEU A 162 17.29 -15.07 -21.53
N ALA A 163 16.63 -13.91 -21.60
CA ALA A 163 17.19 -12.68 -22.14
C ALA A 163 18.28 -12.07 -21.23
N THR A 164 18.12 -12.13 -19.90
CA THR A 164 19.13 -11.64 -18.96
C THR A 164 20.41 -12.47 -19.02
N VAL A 165 20.30 -13.80 -18.94
CA VAL A 165 21.45 -14.71 -19.05
C VAL A 165 22.15 -14.59 -20.42
N HIS A 166 21.38 -14.36 -21.49
CA HIS A 166 21.97 -14.12 -22.82
C HIS A 166 22.79 -12.83 -22.87
N ASN A 167 22.28 -11.73 -22.33
CA ASN A 167 22.99 -10.46 -22.29
C ASN A 167 24.25 -10.53 -21.41
N GLU A 168 24.19 -11.22 -20.28
CA GLU A 168 25.34 -11.44 -19.39
C GLU A 168 26.41 -12.30 -20.06
N ALA A 169 26.03 -13.40 -20.70
CA ALA A 169 26.97 -14.24 -21.45
C ALA A 169 27.65 -13.46 -22.60
N GLN A 170 26.89 -12.61 -23.31
CA GLN A 170 27.44 -11.78 -24.38
C GLN A 170 28.39 -10.70 -23.82
N ALA A 171 28.06 -10.09 -22.67
CA ALA A 171 28.92 -9.12 -22.01
C ALA A 171 30.24 -9.76 -21.53
N ALA A 172 30.17 -10.95 -20.92
CA ALA A 172 31.34 -11.71 -20.48
C ALA A 172 32.27 -12.06 -21.65
N ARG A 173 31.71 -12.53 -22.77
CA ARG A 173 32.47 -12.88 -23.97
C ARG A 173 33.15 -11.67 -24.61
N ARG A 174 32.47 -10.52 -24.67
CA ARG A 174 33.07 -9.28 -25.18
C ARG A 174 34.21 -8.80 -24.29
N ALA A 175 34.01 -8.83 -22.97
CA ALA A 175 35.06 -8.47 -22.01
C ALA A 175 36.27 -9.42 -22.12
N PHE A 176 36.04 -10.73 -22.26
CA PHE A 176 37.11 -11.69 -22.54
C PHE A 176 37.90 -11.31 -23.79
N MET A 177 37.22 -11.03 -24.91
CA MET A 177 37.90 -10.59 -26.15
C MET A 177 38.66 -9.29 -25.94
N ALA A 178 38.08 -8.33 -25.24
CA ALA A 178 38.70 -7.05 -24.94
C ALA A 178 40.03 -7.21 -24.21
N TRP A 179 40.03 -7.91 -23.07
CA TRP A 179 41.23 -8.12 -22.26
C TRP A 179 42.25 -9.05 -22.93
N THR A 180 41.80 -9.98 -23.77
CA THR A 180 42.71 -10.81 -24.59
C THR A 180 43.42 -9.97 -25.64
N LEU A 181 42.71 -9.08 -26.33
CA LEU A 181 43.32 -8.17 -27.30
C LEU A 181 44.28 -7.19 -26.62
N LEU A 182 43.91 -6.64 -25.47
CA LEU A 182 44.82 -5.81 -24.67
C LEU A 182 46.07 -6.59 -24.24
N ALA A 183 45.91 -7.84 -23.78
CA ALA A 183 47.04 -8.72 -23.46
C ALA A 183 47.93 -9.00 -24.69
N CYS A 184 47.35 -9.26 -25.86
CA CYS A 184 48.10 -9.39 -27.11
C CYS A 184 48.86 -8.12 -27.46
N GLY A 185 48.25 -6.94 -27.26
CA GLY A 185 48.93 -5.64 -27.42
C GLY A 185 50.15 -5.51 -26.51
N ILE A 186 50.00 -5.82 -25.21
CA ILE A 186 51.12 -5.81 -24.25
C ILE A 186 52.19 -6.82 -24.65
N ALA A 187 51.81 -8.04 -25.07
CA ALA A 187 52.76 -9.07 -25.49
C ALA A 187 53.54 -8.67 -26.76
N LEU A 188 52.89 -8.04 -27.73
CA LEU A 188 53.53 -7.49 -28.92
C LEU A 188 54.49 -6.36 -28.55
N TYR A 189 54.06 -5.46 -27.68
CA TYR A 189 54.92 -4.39 -27.15
C TYR A 189 56.15 -4.98 -26.46
N ALA A 190 55.96 -5.93 -25.54
CA ALA A 190 57.06 -6.58 -24.81
C ALA A 190 58.00 -7.38 -25.73
N SER A 191 57.47 -7.95 -26.82
CA SER A 191 58.32 -8.58 -27.84
C SER A 191 59.18 -7.57 -28.59
N GLY A 192 58.63 -6.38 -28.90
CA GLY A 192 59.37 -5.25 -29.44
C GLY A 192 60.46 -4.81 -28.47
N GLN A 193 60.11 -4.65 -27.19
CA GLN A 193 61.04 -4.28 -26.13
C GLN A 193 62.18 -5.29 -26.00
N ALA A 194 61.91 -6.59 -25.99
CA ALA A 194 62.94 -7.62 -25.92
C ALA A 194 63.91 -7.56 -27.13
N ILE A 195 63.40 -7.28 -28.33
CA ILE A 195 64.23 -7.11 -29.53
C ILE A 195 65.06 -5.83 -29.41
N TRP A 196 64.45 -4.72 -28.98
CA TRP A 196 65.13 -3.45 -28.76
C TRP A 196 66.24 -3.58 -27.72
N THR A 197 65.97 -4.20 -26.56
CA THR A 197 66.97 -4.50 -25.53
C THR A 197 68.14 -5.32 -26.10
N SER A 198 67.88 -6.26 -27.01
CA SER A 198 68.97 -7.00 -27.65
C SER A 198 69.88 -6.11 -28.50
N TYR A 199 69.34 -5.04 -29.11
CA TYR A 199 70.09 -4.07 -29.89
C TYR A 199 70.82 -3.11 -28.96
N ASP A 200 70.11 -2.61 -27.95
CA ASP A 200 70.61 -1.66 -26.97
C ASP A 200 71.77 -2.27 -26.16
N ILE A 201 71.74 -3.55 -25.79
CA ILE A 201 72.88 -4.21 -25.11
C ILE A 201 74.14 -4.29 -26.00
N ARG A 202 73.99 -4.36 -27.33
CA ARG A 202 75.11 -4.51 -28.29
C ARG A 202 75.70 -3.19 -28.78
N MET A 203 74.97 -2.09 -28.63
CA MET A 203 75.29 -0.78 -29.21
C MET A 203 75.09 0.33 -28.18
N ASN A 204 75.47 1.57 -28.49
CA ASN A 204 75.02 2.69 -27.67
C ASN A 204 73.55 3.04 -28.03
N SER A 205 72.78 3.58 -27.08
CA SER A 205 71.34 3.82 -27.28
C SER A 205 71.04 4.81 -28.40
N ALA A 206 71.94 5.76 -28.62
CA ALA A 206 71.85 6.74 -29.70
C ALA A 206 72.13 6.16 -31.10
N ASP A 207 72.80 4.99 -31.18
CA ASP A 207 73.24 4.38 -32.43
C ASP A 207 72.30 3.24 -32.88
N VAL A 208 71.23 2.97 -32.13
CA VAL A 208 70.24 1.94 -32.48
C VAL A 208 69.53 2.37 -33.76
N PRO A 209 69.50 1.51 -34.81
CA PRO A 209 68.96 1.88 -36.11
C PRO A 209 67.44 2.08 -36.03
N PHE A 210 66.97 3.23 -36.53
CA PHE A 210 65.55 3.56 -36.67
C PHE A 210 65.19 3.74 -38.16
N PRO A 211 64.23 2.97 -38.71
CA PRO A 211 63.44 1.91 -38.06
C PRO A 211 64.21 0.58 -37.91
N GLY A 212 63.86 -0.20 -36.89
CA GLY A 212 64.39 -1.53 -36.61
C GLY A 212 63.31 -2.62 -36.60
N ILE A 213 63.73 -3.88 -36.43
CA ILE A 213 62.79 -5.03 -36.36
C ILE A 213 61.87 -4.92 -35.13
N TYR A 214 62.34 -4.30 -34.04
CA TYR A 214 61.58 -4.08 -32.82
C TYR A 214 60.32 -3.23 -33.05
N ASP A 215 60.35 -2.32 -34.02
CA ASP A 215 59.23 -1.44 -34.33
C ASP A 215 58.01 -2.20 -34.85
N ILE A 216 58.18 -3.41 -35.40
CA ILE A 216 57.07 -4.26 -35.83
C ILE A 216 56.18 -4.60 -34.63
N GLY A 217 56.79 -4.96 -33.49
CA GLY A 217 56.07 -5.27 -32.25
C GLY A 217 55.34 -4.06 -31.69
N PHE A 218 56.02 -2.91 -31.67
CA PHE A 218 55.44 -1.65 -31.21
C PHE A 218 54.28 -1.20 -32.09
N VAL A 219 54.45 -1.16 -33.42
CA VAL A 219 53.39 -0.80 -34.37
C VAL A 219 52.19 -1.74 -34.27
N ALA A 220 52.45 -3.04 -34.19
CA ALA A 220 51.40 -4.04 -34.10
C ALA A 220 50.63 -3.95 -32.78
N SER A 221 51.20 -3.43 -31.69
CA SER A 221 50.49 -3.30 -30.41
C SER A 221 49.32 -2.31 -30.46
N TYR A 222 49.43 -1.22 -31.22
CA TYR A 222 48.46 -0.13 -31.30
C TYR A 222 47.05 -0.58 -31.76
N PRO A 223 46.87 -1.32 -32.87
CA PRO A 223 45.55 -1.80 -33.26
C PRO A 223 44.93 -2.74 -32.23
N PHE A 224 45.73 -3.51 -31.49
CA PHE A 224 45.24 -4.37 -30.41
C PHE A 224 44.80 -3.55 -29.19
N PHE A 225 45.54 -2.50 -28.81
CA PHE A 225 45.10 -1.55 -27.78
C PHE A 225 43.81 -0.84 -28.17
N LEU A 226 43.72 -0.41 -29.43
CA LEU A 226 42.55 0.25 -29.99
C LEU A 226 41.31 -0.65 -29.96
N VAL A 227 41.39 -1.81 -30.61
CA VAL A 227 40.26 -2.73 -30.73
C VAL A 227 39.91 -3.32 -29.36
N GLY A 228 40.90 -3.67 -28.54
CA GLY A 228 40.71 -4.14 -27.18
C GLY A 228 39.88 -3.14 -26.37
N THR A 229 40.30 -1.88 -26.36
CA THR A 229 39.59 -0.78 -25.68
C THR A 229 38.16 -0.60 -26.20
N LEU A 230 37.95 -0.62 -27.52
CA LEU A 230 36.62 -0.51 -28.12
C LEU A 230 35.67 -1.64 -27.73
N PHE A 231 36.16 -2.87 -27.52
CA PHE A 231 35.35 -4.00 -27.07
C PHE A 231 34.83 -3.85 -25.63
N LEU A 232 35.44 -3.01 -24.78
CA LEU A 232 34.89 -2.67 -23.46
C LEU A 232 33.64 -1.77 -23.55
N THR A 233 33.38 -1.13 -24.70
CA THR A 233 32.24 -0.24 -24.84
C THR A 233 30.92 -1.01 -24.83
N ARG A 234 30.14 -0.91 -23.75
CA ARG A 234 28.77 -1.44 -23.72
C ARG A 234 27.87 -0.63 -24.64
N ARG A 235 27.25 -1.33 -25.60
CA ARG A 235 26.35 -0.74 -26.61
C ARG A 235 25.01 -0.41 -25.96
N ASN A 236 24.91 0.72 -25.26
CA ASN A 236 23.65 1.18 -24.67
C ASN A 236 22.81 1.97 -25.70
N LYS A 237 21.48 1.84 -25.64
CA LYS A 237 20.56 2.28 -26.71
C LYS A 237 20.36 3.80 -26.83
N ALA A 238 20.92 4.62 -25.93
CA ALA A 238 20.72 6.07 -25.97
C ALA A 238 21.50 6.72 -27.14
N SER A 239 20.80 7.21 -28.17
CA SER A 239 21.39 7.90 -29.32
C SER A 239 21.87 9.32 -29.01
N VAL A 240 21.22 10.01 -28.08
CA VAL A 240 21.49 11.43 -27.77
C VAL A 240 22.81 11.61 -26.99
N GLY A 241 23.14 10.69 -26.09
CA GLY A 241 24.43 10.68 -25.38
C GLY A 241 25.64 10.44 -26.29
N ARG A 242 25.45 9.82 -27.47
CA ARG A 242 26.54 9.53 -28.42
C ARG A 242 27.09 10.78 -29.11
N VAL A 243 26.25 11.76 -29.43
CA VAL A 243 26.70 13.01 -30.08
C VAL A 243 27.50 13.86 -29.10
N ARG A 244 27.02 13.99 -27.86
CA ARG A 244 27.76 14.66 -26.78
C ARG A 244 29.11 14.00 -26.53
N LEU A 245 29.12 12.67 -26.49
CA LEU A 245 30.36 11.89 -26.38
C LEU A 245 31.34 12.16 -27.51
N LEU A 246 30.84 12.18 -28.74
CA LEU A 246 31.67 12.47 -29.90
C LEU A 246 32.28 13.88 -29.79
N LEU A 247 31.52 14.87 -29.32
CA LEU A 247 32.04 16.22 -29.11
C LEU A 247 33.06 16.29 -27.97
N ASP A 248 32.85 15.57 -26.86
CA ASP A 248 33.84 15.45 -25.77
C ASP A 248 35.12 14.77 -26.28
N ALA A 249 35.00 13.74 -27.11
CA ALA A 249 36.12 13.09 -27.81
C ALA A 249 36.87 14.08 -28.69
N LEU A 250 36.13 14.77 -29.56
CA LEU A 250 36.70 15.70 -30.53
C LEU A 250 37.39 16.86 -29.84
N ALA A 251 36.90 17.30 -28.67
CA ALA A 251 37.58 18.29 -27.86
C ALA A 251 38.94 17.77 -27.38
N VAL A 252 38.98 16.58 -26.75
CA VAL A 252 40.22 15.98 -26.23
C VAL A 252 41.19 15.61 -27.36
N ILE A 253 40.72 14.91 -28.39
CA ILE A 253 41.46 14.60 -29.61
C ILE A 253 42.00 15.88 -30.23
N GLY A 254 41.14 16.87 -30.42
CA GLY A 254 41.48 18.13 -31.07
C GLY A 254 42.57 18.85 -30.30
N THR A 255 42.48 18.95 -28.98
CA THR A 255 43.51 19.59 -28.16
C THR A 255 44.85 18.87 -28.23
N ALA A 256 44.86 17.54 -28.13
CA ALA A 256 46.08 16.78 -28.16
C ALA A 256 46.67 16.70 -29.59
N LEU A 257 45.84 16.67 -30.64
CA LEU A 257 46.24 16.88 -32.05
C LEU A 257 46.91 18.23 -32.23
N THR A 258 46.33 19.27 -31.65
CA THR A 258 46.84 20.64 -31.79
C THR A 258 48.19 20.78 -31.13
N LEU A 259 48.33 20.33 -29.88
CA LEU A 259 49.61 20.34 -29.18
C LEU A 259 50.64 19.46 -29.90
N SER A 260 50.26 18.26 -30.31
CA SER A 260 51.13 17.37 -31.08
C SER A 260 51.58 18.02 -32.40
N TRP A 261 50.67 18.64 -33.15
CA TRP A 261 50.98 19.29 -34.42
C TRP A 261 52.02 20.41 -34.27
N PHE A 262 51.77 21.39 -33.38
CA PHE A 262 52.63 22.58 -33.29
C PHE A 262 53.98 22.33 -32.59
N PHE A 263 54.05 21.35 -31.69
CA PHE A 263 55.25 21.11 -30.88
C PHE A 263 56.04 19.85 -31.27
N LEU A 264 55.41 18.87 -31.94
CA LEU A 264 56.03 17.60 -32.33
C LEU A 264 55.98 17.38 -33.84
N LEU A 265 54.77 17.24 -34.40
CA LEU A 265 54.57 16.76 -35.77
C LEU A 265 55.07 17.75 -36.83
N SER A 266 54.83 19.05 -36.66
CA SER A 266 55.30 20.08 -37.60
C SER A 266 56.85 20.18 -37.62
N PRO A 267 57.54 20.29 -36.46
CA PRO A 267 59.01 20.22 -36.42
C PRO A 267 59.55 18.90 -36.98
N LEU A 268 58.90 17.77 -36.68
CA LEU A 268 59.30 16.45 -37.14
C LEU A 268 59.14 16.31 -38.66
N ILE A 269 57.99 16.67 -39.22
CA ILE A 269 57.77 16.63 -40.68
C ILE A 269 58.74 17.57 -41.41
N ALA A 270 59.06 18.74 -40.83
CA ALA A 270 60.06 19.63 -41.38
C ALA A 270 61.46 18.97 -41.41
N SER A 271 61.84 18.22 -40.37
CA SER A 271 63.11 17.48 -40.33
C SER A 271 63.10 16.19 -41.17
N LEU A 272 61.92 15.61 -41.45
CA LEU A 272 61.77 14.43 -42.31
C LEU A 272 62.17 14.68 -43.76
N SER A 273 62.17 15.94 -44.23
CA SER A 273 62.70 16.32 -45.54
C SER A 273 64.20 15.98 -45.71
N GLN A 274 64.91 15.76 -44.60
CA GLN A 274 66.32 15.36 -44.55
C GLN A 274 66.51 13.91 -44.09
N SER A 275 65.43 13.15 -43.87
CA SER A 275 65.52 11.81 -43.28
C SER A 275 66.01 10.75 -44.28
N PRO A 276 66.94 9.86 -43.91
CA PRO A 276 67.54 8.91 -44.84
C PRO A 276 66.61 7.81 -45.36
N SER A 277 65.45 7.56 -44.73
CA SER A 277 64.57 6.44 -45.08
C SER A 277 63.06 6.76 -45.04
N ALA A 278 62.32 6.22 -46.01
CA ALA A 278 60.86 6.33 -46.06
C ALA A 278 60.18 5.63 -44.86
N GLY A 279 60.78 4.54 -44.37
CA GLY A 279 60.29 3.81 -43.19
C GLY A 279 60.34 4.65 -41.92
N ALA A 280 61.45 5.35 -41.66
CA ALA A 280 61.57 6.29 -40.53
C ALA A 280 60.48 7.38 -40.62
N SER A 281 60.25 7.92 -41.81
CA SER A 281 59.25 8.98 -42.03
C SER A 281 57.82 8.53 -41.70
N VAL A 282 57.42 7.34 -42.16
CA VAL A 282 56.09 6.78 -41.85
C VAL A 282 55.95 6.55 -40.35
N LEU A 283 56.98 5.98 -39.74
CA LEU A 283 56.94 5.56 -38.34
C LEU A 283 56.96 6.76 -37.37
N SER A 284 57.71 7.81 -37.71
CA SER A 284 57.71 9.11 -37.04
C SER A 284 56.33 9.79 -37.01
N ILE A 285 55.47 9.53 -38.00
CA ILE A 285 54.08 10.02 -38.01
C ILE A 285 53.16 9.03 -37.28
N TYR A 286 53.40 7.73 -37.45
CA TYR A 286 52.55 6.67 -36.90
C TYR A 286 52.48 6.70 -35.37
N PHE A 287 53.60 6.79 -34.65
CA PHE A 287 53.57 6.75 -33.18
C PHE A 287 52.79 7.92 -32.57
N PRO A 288 53.08 9.21 -32.89
CA PRO A 288 52.34 10.33 -32.30
C PRO A 288 50.85 10.35 -32.70
N THR A 289 50.52 9.92 -33.93
CA THR A 289 49.11 9.85 -34.36
C THR A 289 48.37 8.69 -33.70
N GLY A 290 49.00 7.53 -33.61
CA GLY A 290 48.46 6.35 -32.95
C GLY A 290 48.21 6.60 -31.46
N ASP A 291 49.15 7.23 -30.77
CA ASP A 291 49.06 7.56 -29.34
C ASP A 291 47.86 8.43 -29.07
N LEU A 292 47.67 9.41 -29.94
CA LEU A 292 46.57 10.34 -29.86
C LEU A 292 45.22 9.66 -30.08
N PHE A 293 45.12 8.73 -31.02
CA PHE A 293 43.93 7.90 -31.19
C PHE A 293 43.66 6.99 -29.98
N LEU A 294 44.70 6.46 -29.35
CA LEU A 294 44.56 5.64 -28.14
C LEU A 294 44.08 6.46 -26.94
N VAL A 295 44.72 7.59 -26.66
CA VAL A 295 44.33 8.52 -25.58
C VAL A 295 42.93 9.05 -25.80
N ALA A 296 42.59 9.39 -27.03
CA ALA A 296 41.25 9.81 -27.42
C ALA A 296 40.16 8.81 -27.06
N ILE A 297 40.40 7.55 -27.37
CA ILE A 297 39.44 6.47 -27.15
C ILE A 297 39.38 6.10 -25.67
N GLY A 298 40.51 6.15 -24.95
CA GLY A 298 40.54 6.06 -23.49
C GLY A 298 39.72 7.17 -22.81
N ALA A 299 39.91 8.43 -23.24
CA ALA A 299 39.17 9.58 -22.74
C ALA A 299 37.68 9.48 -23.06
N LEU A 300 37.34 9.07 -24.28
CA LEU A 300 35.96 8.78 -24.71
C LEU A 300 35.24 7.82 -23.78
N LEU A 301 35.90 6.73 -23.41
CA LEU A 301 35.33 5.75 -22.49
C LEU A 301 35.21 6.30 -21.07
N MET A 302 36.21 7.04 -20.60
CA MET A 302 36.19 7.66 -19.28
C MET A 302 35.05 8.66 -19.15
N PHE A 303 34.87 9.54 -20.13
CA PHE A 303 33.81 10.55 -20.14
C PHE A 303 32.45 10.03 -20.62
N SER A 304 32.34 8.72 -20.90
CA SER A 304 31.11 8.12 -21.42
C SER A 304 29.95 8.18 -20.42
N PRO A 305 28.85 8.92 -20.70
CA PRO A 305 27.60 8.80 -19.96
C PRO A 305 26.94 7.42 -20.17
N LEU A 306 27.42 6.63 -21.13
CA LEU A 306 27.00 5.23 -21.31
C LEU A 306 27.78 4.26 -20.40
N ALA A 307 28.88 4.69 -19.78
CA ALA A 307 29.59 3.90 -18.78
C ALA A 307 28.84 3.96 -17.45
N ASN A 308 28.50 2.78 -16.91
CA ASN A 308 27.92 2.70 -15.58
C ASN A 308 28.90 3.29 -14.55
N ARG A 309 28.38 4.00 -13.54
CA ARG A 309 29.19 4.71 -12.53
C ARG A 309 30.21 3.80 -11.85
N SER A 310 29.88 2.52 -11.72
CA SER A 310 30.76 1.51 -11.14
C SER A 310 31.99 1.18 -12.00
N GLN A 311 31.94 1.37 -13.33
CA GLN A 311 32.99 1.06 -14.31
C GLN A 311 33.99 2.21 -14.56
N GLN A 312 33.69 3.40 -14.02
CA GLN A 312 34.56 4.59 -14.15
C GLN A 312 36.02 4.38 -13.71
N PRO A 313 36.33 3.67 -12.60
CA PRO A 313 37.71 3.41 -12.19
C PRO A 313 38.53 2.62 -13.22
N VAL A 314 37.89 1.68 -13.93
CA VAL A 314 38.53 0.87 -14.98
C VAL A 314 38.96 1.76 -16.14
N PHE A 315 38.05 2.60 -16.62
CA PHE A 315 38.33 3.50 -17.73
C PHE A 315 39.33 4.59 -17.35
N MET A 316 39.34 5.04 -16.09
CA MET A 316 40.35 5.97 -15.59
C MET A 316 41.75 5.34 -15.62
N LEU A 317 41.92 4.13 -15.08
CA LEU A 317 43.19 3.40 -15.10
C LEU A 317 43.67 3.13 -16.54
N LEU A 318 42.74 2.70 -17.42
CA LEU A 318 43.04 2.46 -18.83
C LEU A 318 43.46 3.76 -19.54
N CYS A 319 42.73 4.85 -19.35
CA CYS A 319 43.05 6.15 -19.93
C CYS A 319 44.39 6.68 -19.41
N MET A 320 44.67 6.53 -18.10
CA MET A 320 45.96 6.90 -17.51
C MET A 320 47.11 6.08 -18.09
N GLY A 321 46.92 4.76 -18.27
CA GLY A 321 47.91 3.90 -18.91
C GLY A 321 48.22 4.36 -20.34
N LEU A 322 47.20 4.51 -21.18
CA LEU A 322 47.36 4.98 -22.57
C LEU A 322 47.94 6.41 -22.64
N PHE A 323 47.58 7.27 -21.69
CA PHE A 323 48.14 8.62 -21.59
C PHE A 323 49.62 8.60 -21.23
N PHE A 324 50.04 7.79 -20.26
CA PHE A 324 51.46 7.66 -19.94
C PHE A 324 52.25 7.07 -21.11
N LEU A 325 51.70 6.10 -21.85
CA LEU A 325 52.33 5.58 -23.06
C LEU A 325 52.59 6.71 -24.07
N ALA A 326 51.56 7.49 -24.39
CA ALA A 326 51.65 8.62 -25.31
C ALA A 326 52.63 9.72 -24.86
N VAL A 327 52.65 10.01 -23.55
CA VAL A 327 53.62 10.94 -22.97
C VAL A 327 55.03 10.39 -23.15
N THR A 328 55.26 9.10 -22.90
CA THR A 328 56.58 8.49 -23.00
C THR A 328 57.11 8.49 -24.43
N ASP A 329 56.27 8.14 -25.40
CA ASP A 329 56.63 8.13 -26.82
C ASP A 329 56.87 9.57 -27.34
N SER A 330 56.11 10.56 -26.84
CA SER A 330 56.36 11.98 -27.11
C SER A 330 57.69 12.48 -26.54
N LEU A 331 58.04 12.07 -25.31
CA LEU A 331 59.34 12.39 -24.70
C LEU A 331 60.48 11.71 -25.47
N LEU A 332 60.30 10.45 -25.90
CA LEU A 332 61.27 9.74 -26.74
C LEU A 332 61.51 10.49 -28.05
N ALA A 333 60.45 10.90 -28.75
CA ALA A 333 60.56 11.69 -29.97
C ALA A 333 61.29 13.02 -29.74
N PHE A 334 60.98 13.72 -28.64
CA PHE A 334 61.66 14.96 -28.27
C PHE A 334 63.16 14.75 -28.01
N TYR A 335 63.54 13.75 -27.22
CA TYR A 335 64.95 13.47 -26.92
C TYR A 335 65.73 12.92 -28.12
N ASN A 336 65.08 12.20 -29.02
CA ASN A 336 65.69 11.79 -30.29
C ASN A 336 66.00 13.01 -31.17
N LEU A 337 65.09 13.98 -31.26
CA LEU A 337 65.32 15.24 -32.00
C LEU A 337 66.44 16.09 -31.40
N SER A 338 66.57 16.10 -30.07
CA SER A 338 67.64 16.83 -29.38
C SER A 338 68.97 16.04 -29.30
N GLY A 339 69.04 14.83 -29.85
CA GLY A 339 70.22 13.94 -29.74
C GLY A 339 70.57 13.52 -28.31
N GLY A 340 69.60 13.59 -27.39
CA GLY A 340 69.77 13.39 -25.96
C GLY A 340 69.23 12.08 -25.42
N PHE A 341 68.65 11.22 -26.28
CA PHE A 341 68.07 9.95 -25.83
C PHE A 341 69.15 9.00 -25.29
N ASN A 342 68.93 8.54 -24.06
CA ASN A 342 69.82 7.60 -23.38
C ASN A 342 68.98 6.67 -22.50
N THR A 343 69.27 5.38 -22.53
CA THR A 343 68.68 4.40 -21.62
C THR A 343 69.21 4.60 -20.20
N GLY A 344 68.37 4.36 -19.20
CA GLY A 344 68.68 4.52 -17.78
C GLY A 344 68.31 5.90 -17.23
N THR A 345 67.38 6.60 -17.87
CA THR A 345 66.86 7.88 -17.36
C THR A 345 65.56 7.68 -16.61
N LEU A 346 65.10 8.68 -15.86
CA LEU A 346 63.84 8.60 -15.11
C LEU A 346 62.61 8.41 -16.04
N GLN A 347 62.72 8.75 -17.32
CA GLN A 347 61.67 8.51 -18.31
C GLN A 347 61.38 7.01 -18.49
N ASP A 348 62.39 6.15 -18.32
CA ASP A 348 62.29 4.70 -18.52
C ASP A 348 61.21 4.04 -17.65
N VAL A 349 60.81 4.69 -16.55
CA VAL A 349 59.74 4.22 -15.66
C VAL A 349 58.36 4.28 -16.32
N LEU A 350 58.15 5.21 -17.26
CA LEU A 350 56.81 5.50 -17.76
C LEU A 350 56.28 4.39 -18.70
N TRP A 351 57.13 3.74 -19.49
CA TRP A 351 56.73 2.58 -20.32
C TRP A 351 56.14 1.44 -19.48
N PRO A 352 56.87 0.85 -18.51
CA PRO A 352 56.32 -0.23 -17.70
C PRO A 352 55.16 0.24 -16.80
N LEU A 353 55.15 1.50 -16.36
CA LEU A 353 54.01 2.08 -15.63
C LEU A 353 52.75 2.10 -16.49
N SER A 354 52.86 2.51 -17.76
CA SER A 354 51.73 2.57 -18.70
C SER A 354 51.06 1.19 -18.87
N LEU A 355 51.85 0.15 -19.14
CA LEU A 355 51.38 -1.21 -19.36
C LEU A 355 50.87 -1.86 -18.06
N SER A 356 51.50 -1.54 -16.93
CA SER A 356 51.03 -1.98 -15.60
C SER A 356 49.69 -1.34 -15.23
N LEU A 357 49.45 -0.08 -15.59
CA LEU A 357 48.15 0.60 -15.38
C LEU A 357 47.04 -0.02 -16.24
N ILE A 358 47.33 -0.40 -17.49
CA ILE A 358 46.39 -1.17 -18.34
C ILE A 358 46.09 -2.53 -17.67
N GLY A 359 47.10 -3.20 -17.11
CA GLY A 359 46.93 -4.42 -16.32
C GLY A 359 46.07 -4.22 -15.07
N LEU A 360 46.26 -3.12 -14.33
CA LEU A 360 45.42 -2.77 -13.18
C LEU A 360 43.97 -2.50 -13.57
N ALA A 361 43.74 -1.87 -14.72
CA ALA A 361 42.40 -1.70 -15.24
C ALA A 361 41.69 -3.06 -15.43
N ALA A 362 42.43 -4.10 -15.87
CA ALA A 362 41.89 -5.45 -15.97
C ALA A 362 41.45 -6.00 -14.61
N ILE A 363 42.24 -5.77 -13.56
CA ILE A 363 41.92 -6.23 -12.20
C ILE A 363 40.69 -5.52 -11.63
N GLU A 364 40.54 -4.22 -11.85
CA GLU A 364 39.40 -3.45 -11.33
C GLU A 364 38.10 -3.77 -12.11
N TYR A 365 38.18 -4.40 -13.29
CA TYR A 365 37.02 -4.70 -14.12
C TYR A 365 35.98 -5.62 -13.44
N PRO A 366 36.30 -6.83 -12.97
CA PRO A 366 35.34 -7.66 -12.21
C PRO A 366 34.71 -6.92 -11.01
N ARG A 367 35.52 -6.14 -10.29
CA ARG A 367 35.06 -5.36 -9.13
C ARG A 367 34.05 -4.28 -9.51
N SER A 368 34.23 -3.65 -10.67
CA SER A 368 33.28 -2.68 -11.21
C SER A 368 31.93 -3.31 -11.55
N ILE A 369 31.92 -4.56 -12.02
CA ILE A 369 30.69 -5.30 -12.28
C ILE A 369 30.01 -5.69 -10.95
N ALA A 370 30.78 -6.10 -9.94
CA ALA A 370 30.27 -6.38 -8.59
C ALA A 370 29.47 -5.19 -8.03
N ARG A 371 30.10 -4.00 -8.05
CA ARG A 371 29.50 -2.76 -7.55
C ARG A 371 28.25 -2.35 -8.34
N GLU A 372 28.19 -2.67 -9.63
CA GLU A 372 27.02 -2.43 -10.48
C GLU A 372 25.83 -3.26 -10.00
N GLN A 373 26.04 -4.56 -9.78
CA GLN A 373 25.02 -5.49 -9.33
C GLN A 373 24.53 -5.13 -7.90
N GLU A 374 25.45 -4.79 -6.99
CA GLU A 374 25.12 -4.31 -5.63
C GLU A 374 24.21 -3.07 -5.67
N GLN A 375 24.51 -2.10 -6.56
CA GLN A 375 23.70 -0.90 -6.70
C GLN A 375 22.32 -1.18 -7.29
N GLU A 376 22.22 -2.08 -8.27
CA GLU A 376 20.94 -2.45 -8.87
C GLU A 376 20.03 -3.17 -7.86
N GLU A 377 20.57 -4.10 -7.07
CA GLU A 377 19.82 -4.77 -6.01
C GLU A 377 19.41 -3.80 -4.91
N GLY A 378 20.33 -2.93 -4.44
CA GLY A 378 20.01 -1.88 -3.47
C GLY A 378 18.92 -0.93 -3.96
N MET A 379 18.89 -0.60 -5.25
CA MET A 379 17.87 0.26 -5.84
C MET A 379 16.51 -0.44 -6.00
N LYS A 380 16.48 -1.75 -6.28
CA LYS A 380 15.25 -2.57 -6.30
C LYS A 380 14.65 -2.69 -4.90
N SER A 381 15.48 -2.98 -3.90
CA SER A 381 15.06 -3.05 -2.49
C SER A 381 14.60 -1.68 -1.96
N ALA A 382 15.29 -0.59 -2.31
CA ALA A 382 14.89 0.77 -1.94
C ALA A 382 13.61 1.24 -2.63
N ARG A 383 13.33 0.79 -3.87
CA ARG A 383 12.04 1.05 -4.54
C ARG A 383 10.88 0.33 -3.85
N MET A 384 11.10 -0.87 -3.31
CA MET A 384 10.08 -1.58 -2.53
C MET A 384 9.80 -0.91 -1.18
N LEU A 385 10.79 -0.25 -0.57
CA LEU A 385 10.66 0.38 0.75
C LEU A 385 10.24 1.87 0.74
N SER A 386 10.15 2.53 -0.42
CA SER A 386 9.81 3.96 -0.61
C SER A 386 10.69 4.98 0.15
N SER A 387 11.22 5.93 -0.62
CA SER A 387 11.78 7.22 -0.20
C SER A 387 12.93 7.23 0.82
N SER A 388 14.02 6.51 0.54
CA SER A 388 15.33 6.91 1.10
C SER A 388 16.05 7.81 0.10
N GLN A 389 16.21 9.08 0.47
CA GLN A 389 17.04 10.06 -0.22
C GLN A 389 18.47 9.51 -0.35
N PHE A 390 18.83 9.06 -1.55
CA PHE A 390 20.22 8.86 -1.90
C PHE A 390 20.92 10.22 -1.90
N VAL A 391 21.59 10.56 -0.80
CA VAL A 391 22.57 11.64 -0.76
C VAL A 391 23.82 11.13 -1.47
N PRO A 392 24.16 11.60 -2.68
CA PRO A 392 25.42 11.21 -3.31
C PRO A 392 26.58 11.68 -2.42
N ASN A 393 27.57 10.81 -2.18
CA ASN A 393 28.78 11.15 -1.45
C ASN A 393 29.44 12.41 -2.06
N ARG A 394 29.85 13.39 -1.24
CA ARG A 394 30.44 14.66 -1.73
C ARG A 394 31.61 14.48 -2.70
N LEU A 395 32.41 13.41 -2.54
CA LEU A 395 33.49 13.05 -3.46
C LEU A 395 32.99 12.65 -4.87
N THR A 396 31.83 11.98 -4.96
CA THR A 396 31.21 11.62 -6.24
C THR A 396 30.62 12.83 -6.95
N GLN A 397 30.13 13.84 -6.22
CA GLN A 397 29.70 15.11 -6.81
C GLN A 397 30.88 15.94 -7.35
N ILE A 398 32.02 15.95 -6.65
CA ILE A 398 33.24 16.64 -7.12
C ILE A 398 33.80 15.98 -8.38
N SER A 399 33.78 14.64 -8.45
CA SER A 399 34.17 13.91 -9.67
C SER A 399 33.24 14.23 -10.85
N MET A 400 31.94 14.40 -10.60
CA MET A 400 30.94 14.75 -11.63
C MET A 400 31.11 16.17 -12.20
N THR A 401 31.38 17.15 -11.34
CA THR A 401 31.69 18.51 -11.79
C THR A 401 33.06 18.58 -12.47
N ALA A 402 34.05 17.83 -11.96
CA ALA A 402 35.35 17.73 -12.61
C ALA A 402 35.26 17.11 -14.01
N GLN A 403 34.49 16.03 -14.21
CA GLN A 403 34.33 15.39 -15.52
C GLN A 403 33.60 16.28 -16.54
N THR A 404 32.65 17.09 -16.08
CA THR A 404 31.95 18.03 -16.98
C THR A 404 32.79 19.24 -17.34
N ILE A 405 33.69 19.68 -16.46
CA ILE A 405 34.51 20.88 -16.65
C ILE A 405 35.89 20.56 -17.27
N ALA A 406 36.40 19.32 -17.14
CA ALA A 406 37.73 18.94 -17.59
C ALA A 406 38.02 19.22 -19.08
N PRO A 407 37.15 18.88 -20.07
CA PRO A 407 37.42 19.18 -21.47
C PRO A 407 37.48 20.69 -21.75
N PHE A 408 36.75 21.49 -20.98
CA PHE A 408 36.75 22.95 -21.10
C PHE A 408 38.05 23.56 -20.61
N ILE A 409 38.50 23.15 -19.41
CA ILE A 409 39.79 23.57 -18.87
C ILE A 409 40.91 23.18 -19.83
N LEU A 410 40.85 21.97 -20.39
CA LEU A 410 41.86 21.45 -21.29
C LEU A 410 41.92 22.24 -22.62
N VAL A 411 40.77 22.54 -23.23
CA VAL A 411 40.70 23.40 -24.43
C VAL A 411 41.18 24.82 -24.13
N LEU A 412 40.75 25.42 -23.01
CA LEU A 412 41.20 26.76 -22.61
C LEU A 412 42.71 26.81 -22.34
N ALA A 413 43.24 25.82 -21.64
CA ALA A 413 44.67 25.71 -21.38
C ALA A 413 45.45 25.57 -22.70
N THR A 414 44.95 24.76 -23.64
CA THR A 414 45.54 24.60 -24.97
C THR A 414 45.54 25.92 -25.75
N CYS A 415 44.42 26.64 -25.75
CA CYS A 415 44.32 27.96 -26.38
C CYS A 415 45.31 28.96 -25.73
N ALA A 416 45.42 28.96 -24.40
CA ALA A 416 46.39 29.79 -23.69
C ALA A 416 47.84 29.43 -24.06
N VAL A 417 48.17 28.15 -24.21
CA VAL A 417 49.50 27.69 -24.64
C VAL A 417 49.81 28.15 -26.06
N LEU A 418 48.87 28.03 -26.99
CA LEU A 418 49.01 28.51 -28.38
C LEU A 418 49.25 30.04 -28.41
N LEU A 419 48.43 30.80 -27.69
CA LEU A 419 48.54 32.25 -27.61
C LEU A 419 49.84 32.73 -26.92
N THR A 420 50.40 31.96 -26.00
CA THR A 420 51.62 32.36 -25.27
C THR A 420 52.91 31.91 -25.96
N ASN A 421 52.91 30.73 -26.61
CA ASN A 421 54.13 30.15 -27.18
C ASN A 421 54.19 30.23 -28.71
N VAL A 422 53.07 29.96 -29.39
CA VAL A 422 53.01 29.95 -30.86
C VAL A 422 52.79 31.35 -31.40
N ALA A 423 51.93 32.16 -30.76
CA ALA A 423 51.67 33.52 -31.24
C ALA A 423 52.91 34.43 -31.20
N ARG A 424 53.87 34.15 -30.32
CA ARG A 424 55.16 34.85 -30.27
C ARG A 424 56.03 34.61 -31.51
N ARG A 425 55.81 33.51 -32.25
CA ARG A 425 56.58 33.17 -33.46
C ARG A 425 56.14 33.99 -34.69
N GLY A 426 54.93 34.54 -34.68
CA GLY A 426 54.39 35.39 -35.74
C GLY A 426 54.18 34.70 -37.09
N GLY A 427 53.66 35.44 -38.08
CA GLY A 427 53.52 34.96 -39.47
C GLY A 427 52.38 33.97 -39.70
N THR A 428 52.54 33.05 -40.66
CA THR A 428 51.51 32.07 -41.08
C THR A 428 51.14 31.09 -39.96
N THR A 429 52.08 30.77 -39.07
CA THR A 429 51.84 29.88 -37.91
C THR A 429 50.85 30.46 -36.90
N LEU A 430 50.72 31.79 -36.82
CA LEU A 430 49.72 32.46 -35.98
C LEU A 430 48.32 32.24 -36.54
N ILE A 431 48.14 32.37 -37.86
CA ILE A 431 46.86 32.19 -38.53
C ILE A 431 46.38 30.74 -38.38
N GLU A 432 47.29 29.77 -38.54
CA GLU A 432 46.98 28.36 -38.30
C GLU A 432 46.54 28.10 -36.84
N ALA A 433 47.27 28.66 -35.87
CA ALA A 433 46.94 28.51 -34.45
C ALA A 433 45.59 29.13 -34.09
N ASP A 434 45.25 30.30 -34.64
CA ASP A 434 43.97 30.98 -34.41
C ASP A 434 42.79 30.20 -35.00
N ILE A 435 42.94 29.66 -36.22
CA ILE A 435 41.91 28.81 -36.85
C ILE A 435 41.65 27.57 -36.00
N VAL A 436 42.71 26.89 -35.56
CA VAL A 436 42.57 25.67 -34.75
C VAL A 436 41.97 25.99 -33.38
N ALA A 437 42.38 27.08 -32.72
CA ALA A 437 41.79 27.53 -31.47
C ALA A 437 40.28 27.84 -31.63
N LEU A 438 39.88 28.50 -32.73
CA LEU A 438 38.48 28.79 -33.03
C LEU A 438 37.66 27.50 -33.23
N VAL A 439 38.20 26.50 -33.92
CA VAL A 439 37.55 25.19 -34.07
C VAL A 439 37.36 24.49 -32.72
N LEU A 440 38.38 24.50 -31.85
CA LEU A 440 38.27 23.91 -30.51
C LEU A 440 37.22 24.61 -29.64
N ILE A 441 37.17 25.95 -29.69
CA ILE A 441 36.15 26.74 -29.00
C ILE A 441 34.75 26.40 -29.53
N LEU A 442 34.58 26.25 -30.84
CA LEU A 442 33.29 25.91 -31.44
C LEU A 442 32.81 24.51 -31.02
N ILE A 443 33.71 23.52 -30.95
CA ILE A 443 33.40 22.17 -30.43
C ILE A 443 32.89 22.26 -28.98
N VAL A 444 33.57 23.05 -28.14
CA VAL A 444 33.15 23.29 -26.76
C VAL A 444 31.77 23.94 -26.69
N ILE A 445 31.51 24.96 -27.50
CA ILE A 445 30.21 25.65 -27.55
C ILE A 445 29.10 24.67 -27.96
N ALA A 446 29.31 23.89 -29.02
CA ALA A 446 28.36 22.88 -29.47
C ALA A 446 28.07 21.84 -28.37
N ARG A 447 29.11 21.43 -27.64
CA ARG A 447 28.99 20.51 -26.50
C ARG A 447 28.19 21.11 -25.34
N GLN A 448 28.38 22.39 -25.04
CA GLN A 448 27.59 23.09 -24.01
C GLN A 448 26.12 23.24 -24.42
N ALA A 449 25.86 23.59 -25.68
CA ALA A 449 24.50 23.66 -26.21
C ALA A 449 23.77 22.31 -26.09
N MET A 450 24.43 21.20 -26.43
CA MET A 450 23.88 19.85 -26.27
C MET A 450 23.59 19.50 -24.81
N THR A 451 24.47 19.87 -23.89
CA THR A 451 24.28 19.63 -22.45
C THR A 451 23.08 20.42 -21.92
N LEU A 452 22.90 21.66 -22.36
CA LEU A 452 21.74 22.49 -22.01
C LEU A 452 20.43 21.91 -22.57
N LEU A 453 20.43 21.44 -23.82
CA LEU A 453 19.28 20.79 -24.44
C LEU A 453 18.89 19.50 -23.70
N GLU A 454 19.88 18.70 -23.29
CA GLU A 454 19.67 17.47 -22.51
C GLU A 454 19.10 17.77 -21.12
N ASN A 455 19.65 18.78 -20.42
CA ASN A 455 19.16 19.21 -19.11
C ASN A 455 17.70 19.70 -19.18
N ASN A 456 17.37 20.48 -20.22
CA ASN A 456 16.00 20.93 -20.45
C ASN A 456 15.06 19.75 -20.75
N ARG A 457 15.49 18.77 -21.56
CA ARG A 457 14.70 17.56 -21.85
C ARG A 457 14.46 16.71 -20.61
N LEU A 458 15.49 16.48 -19.80
CA LEU A 458 15.40 15.76 -18.52
C LEU A 458 14.48 16.49 -17.54
N THR A 459 14.60 17.81 -17.46
CA THR A 459 13.71 18.64 -16.62
C THR A 459 12.25 18.49 -17.05
N MET A 460 11.98 18.44 -18.37
CA MET A 460 10.62 18.21 -18.87
C MET A 460 10.11 16.79 -18.58
N GLN A 461 10.98 15.77 -18.67
CA GLN A 461 10.62 14.39 -18.31
C GLN A 461 10.28 14.27 -16.82
N MET A 462 11.12 14.84 -15.94
CA MET A 462 10.85 14.85 -14.49
C MET A 462 9.54 15.59 -14.17
N ARG A 463 9.26 16.71 -14.84
CA ARG A 463 7.97 17.40 -14.67
C ARG A 463 6.80 16.54 -15.12
N GLY A 464 6.94 15.79 -16.22
CA GLY A 464 5.93 14.84 -16.69
C GLY A 464 5.67 13.70 -15.69
N GLU A 465 6.72 13.04 -15.21
CA GLU A 465 6.62 11.97 -14.21
C GLU A 465 6.04 12.48 -12.89
N LEU A 466 6.42 13.68 -12.44
CA LEU A 466 5.83 14.31 -11.26
C LEU A 466 4.33 14.57 -11.42
N VAL A 467 3.88 14.97 -12.61
CA VAL A 467 2.45 15.15 -12.90
C VAL A 467 1.71 13.81 -12.88
N ILE A 468 2.31 12.75 -13.42
CA ILE A 468 1.73 11.40 -13.40
C ILE A 468 1.65 10.86 -11.97
N SER A 469 2.74 10.92 -11.22
CA SER A 469 2.79 10.47 -9.83
C SER A 469 1.81 11.25 -8.94
N ARG A 470 1.67 12.57 -9.15
CA ARG A 470 0.64 13.36 -8.46
C ARG A 470 -0.78 12.91 -8.81
N ARG A 471 -1.04 12.54 -10.07
CA ARG A 471 -2.35 12.01 -10.49
C ARG A 471 -2.63 10.66 -9.85
N GLU A 472 -1.66 9.75 -9.84
CA GLU A 472 -1.78 8.45 -9.17
C GLU A 472 -2.11 8.64 -7.69
N LEU A 473 -1.36 9.49 -6.99
CA LEU A 473 -1.57 9.75 -5.56
C LEU A 473 -2.95 10.41 -5.29
N GLN A 474 -3.44 11.24 -6.22
CA GLN A 474 -4.79 11.79 -6.16
C GLN A 474 -5.88 10.72 -6.36
N VAL A 475 -5.66 9.75 -7.24
CA VAL A 475 -6.60 8.63 -7.46
C VAL A 475 -6.62 7.73 -6.23
N THR A 476 -5.46 7.35 -5.68
CA THR A 476 -5.41 6.50 -4.48
C THR A 476 -6.06 7.17 -3.27
N ARG A 477 -5.90 8.49 -3.11
CA ARG A 477 -6.61 9.24 -2.07
C ARG A 477 -8.12 9.21 -2.26
N ARG A 478 -8.61 9.38 -3.50
CA ARG A 478 -10.05 9.28 -3.79
C ARG A 478 -10.61 7.90 -3.49
N GLU A 479 -9.90 6.85 -3.87
CA GLU A 479 -10.32 5.47 -3.56
C GLU A 479 -10.36 5.21 -2.04
N ALA A 480 -9.41 5.76 -1.28
CA ALA A 480 -9.43 5.68 0.19
C ALA A 480 -10.60 6.48 0.80
N ASP A 481 -10.89 7.66 0.28
CA ASP A 481 -12.02 8.48 0.72
C ASP A 481 -13.38 7.83 0.39
N GLU A 482 -13.49 7.14 -0.75
CA GLU A 482 -14.68 6.37 -1.12
C GLU A 482 -14.85 5.11 -0.25
N ALA A 483 -13.76 4.40 0.05
CA ALA A 483 -13.77 3.24 0.93
C ALA A 483 -14.17 3.60 2.37
N THR A 484 -13.68 4.75 2.89
CA THR A 484 -14.05 5.23 4.23
C THR A 484 -15.52 5.64 4.31
N ARG A 485 -16.05 6.32 3.29
CA ARG A 485 -17.49 6.64 3.20
C ARG A 485 -18.36 5.37 3.14
N SER A 486 -17.99 4.41 2.30
CA SER A 486 -18.74 3.14 2.20
C SER A 486 -18.71 2.34 3.51
N ALA A 487 -17.59 2.35 4.23
CA ALA A 487 -17.50 1.73 5.54
C ALA A 487 -18.40 2.43 6.57
N GLN A 488 -18.44 3.76 6.56
CA GLN A 488 -19.29 4.55 7.46
C GLN A 488 -20.79 4.33 7.18
N ASP A 489 -21.20 4.29 5.90
CA ASP A 489 -22.58 4.01 5.52
C ASP A 489 -23.02 2.59 5.93
N LYS A 490 -22.13 1.60 5.82
CA LYS A 490 -22.41 0.23 6.30
C LYS A 490 -22.60 0.19 7.80
N GLN A 491 -21.75 0.88 8.57
CA GLN A 491 -21.87 0.92 10.02
C GLN A 491 -23.20 1.56 10.47
N ILE A 492 -23.59 2.68 9.84
CA ILE A 492 -24.89 3.33 10.11
C ILE A 492 -26.06 2.39 9.78
N MET A 493 -25.95 1.60 8.69
CA MET A 493 -26.95 0.61 8.32
C MET A 493 -27.05 -0.53 9.34
N GLU A 494 -25.92 -1.08 9.79
CA GLU A 494 -25.87 -2.16 10.78
C GLU A 494 -26.44 -1.72 12.13
N ASP A 495 -26.06 -0.54 12.60
CA ASP A 495 -26.59 0.05 13.83
C ASP A 495 -28.11 0.28 13.73
N GLY A 496 -28.60 0.82 12.61
CA GLY A 496 -30.03 1.02 12.38
C GLY A 496 -30.83 -0.28 12.27
N ILE A 497 -30.29 -1.34 11.66
CA ILE A 497 -30.91 -2.67 11.60
C ILE A 497 -31.01 -3.27 13.01
N SER A 498 -29.95 -3.14 13.82
CA SER A 498 -29.95 -3.65 15.20
C SER A 498 -31.04 -2.99 16.05
N ALA A 499 -31.17 -1.66 15.95
CA ALA A 499 -32.19 -0.89 16.67
C ALA A 499 -33.61 -1.25 16.22
N LEU A 500 -33.84 -1.45 14.92
CA LEU A 500 -35.13 -1.92 14.39
C LEU A 500 -35.46 -3.33 14.90
N ARG A 501 -34.49 -4.24 14.91
CA ARG A 501 -34.66 -5.61 15.41
C ARG A 501 -35.04 -5.62 16.88
N ASP A 502 -34.42 -4.78 17.70
CA ASP A 502 -34.71 -4.68 19.13
C ASP A 502 -36.12 -4.14 19.39
N VAL A 503 -36.55 -3.14 18.63
CA VAL A 503 -37.92 -2.60 18.69
C VAL A 503 -38.92 -3.67 18.29
N HIS A 504 -38.67 -4.37 17.18
CA HIS A 504 -39.52 -5.47 16.72
C HIS A 504 -39.62 -6.59 17.77
N ALA A 505 -38.51 -6.94 18.41
CA ALA A 505 -38.47 -7.93 19.48
C ALA A 505 -39.24 -7.48 20.74
N ARG A 506 -39.21 -6.18 21.10
CA ARG A 506 -40.03 -5.62 22.19
C ARG A 506 -41.52 -5.67 21.86
N VAL A 507 -41.90 -5.28 20.65
CA VAL A 507 -43.28 -5.35 20.16
C VAL A 507 -43.81 -6.79 20.19
N ALA A 508 -43.01 -7.75 19.74
CA ALA A 508 -43.37 -9.17 19.78
C ALA A 508 -43.59 -9.70 21.22
N ARG A 509 -42.99 -9.05 22.24
CA ARG A 509 -43.23 -9.33 23.66
C ARG A 509 -44.44 -8.60 24.26
N GLY A 510 -45.19 -7.85 23.46
CA GLY A 510 -46.39 -7.12 23.90
C GLY A 510 -46.15 -5.66 24.32
N ASP A 511 -44.94 -5.12 24.15
CA ASP A 511 -44.66 -3.71 24.39
C ASP A 511 -45.00 -2.87 23.14
N ILE A 512 -46.26 -2.44 23.05
CA ILE A 512 -46.81 -1.65 21.93
C ILE A 512 -46.37 -0.17 22.03
N ILE A 513 -45.67 0.23 23.09
CA ILE A 513 -45.17 1.60 23.30
C ILE A 513 -43.76 1.77 22.71
N ALA A 514 -43.03 0.69 22.46
CA ALA A 514 -41.73 0.74 21.82
C ALA A 514 -41.78 1.51 20.47
N ARG A 515 -40.78 2.36 20.21
CA ARG A 515 -40.65 3.13 18.96
C ARG A 515 -39.27 2.95 18.36
N ALA A 516 -39.22 2.88 17.03
CA ALA A 516 -37.97 2.85 16.27
C ALA A 516 -37.37 4.26 16.13
N PRO A 517 -36.03 4.40 16.24
CA PRO A 517 -35.36 5.69 16.12
C PRO A 517 -35.44 6.25 14.69
N THR A 518 -35.79 7.54 14.57
CA THR A 518 -35.93 8.25 13.28
C THR A 518 -34.67 9.07 12.97
N VAL A 519 -33.52 8.41 12.93
CA VAL A 519 -32.26 9.05 12.51
C VAL A 519 -32.26 9.19 10.99
N ALA A 520 -31.73 10.31 10.48
CA ALA A 520 -31.58 10.53 9.05
C ALA A 520 -30.65 9.47 8.44
N GLY A 521 -31.17 8.64 7.52
CA GLY A 521 -30.43 7.54 6.92
C GLY A 521 -31.31 6.65 6.04
N PRO A 522 -30.74 5.63 5.38
CA PRO A 522 -31.45 4.76 4.44
C PRO A 522 -32.62 3.98 5.05
N LEU A 523 -32.62 3.79 6.38
CA LEU A 523 -33.65 3.03 7.12
C LEU A 523 -34.79 3.90 7.66
N LEU A 524 -34.73 5.22 7.45
CA LEU A 524 -35.75 6.17 7.91
C LEU A 524 -37.18 5.81 7.44
N PRO A 525 -37.42 5.46 6.16
CA PRO A 525 -38.76 5.11 5.69
C PRO A 525 -39.33 3.88 6.42
N ILE A 526 -38.48 2.90 6.71
CA ILE A 526 -38.86 1.66 7.39
C ILE A 526 -39.20 1.95 8.85
N ALA A 527 -38.36 2.72 9.55
CA ALA A 527 -38.61 3.12 10.94
C ALA A 527 -39.93 3.90 11.10
N ILE A 528 -40.21 4.83 10.18
CA ILE A 528 -41.47 5.58 10.16
C ILE A 528 -42.66 4.64 9.93
N SER A 529 -42.58 3.74 8.95
CA SER A 529 -43.65 2.80 8.64
C SER A 529 -43.98 1.87 9.83
N LEU A 530 -42.96 1.42 10.56
CA LEU A 530 -43.13 0.59 11.75
C LEU A 530 -43.81 1.36 12.89
N ASN A 531 -43.39 2.60 13.15
CA ASN A 531 -44.02 3.44 14.17
C ASN A 531 -45.50 3.72 13.85
N LEU A 532 -45.83 4.02 12.58
CA LEU A 532 -47.22 4.20 12.15
C LEU A 532 -48.08 2.94 12.33
N MET A 533 -47.50 1.76 12.05
CA MET A 533 -48.17 0.49 12.30
C MET A 533 -48.47 0.30 13.80
N LEU A 534 -47.49 0.60 14.66
CA LEU A 534 -47.64 0.49 16.11
C LEU A 534 -48.68 1.46 16.68
N ASP A 535 -48.73 2.70 16.18
CA ASP A 535 -49.77 3.66 16.53
C ASP A 535 -51.16 3.15 16.15
N ARG A 536 -51.29 2.53 14.97
CA ARG A 536 -52.56 1.92 14.52
C ARG A 536 -52.98 0.74 15.40
N ILE A 537 -52.05 -0.13 15.78
CA ILE A 537 -52.31 -1.27 16.68
C ILE A 537 -52.75 -0.77 18.06
N SER A 538 -52.08 0.25 18.60
CA SER A 538 -52.45 0.86 19.88
C SER A 538 -53.87 1.44 19.83
N ALA A 539 -54.21 2.16 18.76
CA ALA A 539 -55.55 2.70 18.56
C ALA A 539 -56.62 1.60 18.43
N LEU A 540 -56.32 0.48 17.76
CA LEU A 540 -57.22 -0.67 17.65
C LEU A 540 -57.43 -1.37 19.00
N SER A 541 -56.37 -1.56 19.79
CA SER A 541 -56.45 -2.12 21.14
C SER A 541 -57.33 -1.26 22.06
N GLN A 542 -57.16 0.07 22.02
CA GLN A 542 -58.00 0.99 22.78
C GLN A 542 -59.47 0.95 22.34
N ARG A 543 -59.74 0.80 21.05
CA ARG A 543 -61.12 0.60 20.55
C ARG A 543 -61.71 -0.71 21.06
N GLY A 544 -60.95 -1.81 21.02
CA GLY A 544 -61.36 -3.10 21.57
C GLY A 544 -61.77 -3.01 23.04
N ALA A 545 -60.93 -2.38 23.87
CA ALA A 545 -61.22 -2.19 25.29
C ALA A 545 -62.50 -1.36 25.54
N LYS A 546 -62.79 -0.37 24.70
CA LYS A 546 -64.06 0.39 24.77
C LYS A 546 -65.29 -0.46 24.42
N TYR A 547 -65.18 -1.35 23.43
CA TYR A 547 -66.27 -2.27 23.11
C TYR A 547 -66.53 -3.27 24.24
N ASP A 548 -65.47 -3.80 24.86
CA ASP A 548 -65.60 -4.71 26.01
C ASP A 548 -66.29 -4.03 27.19
N GLN A 549 -65.94 -2.77 27.47
CA GLN A 549 -66.61 -1.96 28.49
C GLN A 549 -68.10 -1.75 28.18
N LEU A 550 -68.45 -1.38 26.94
CA LEU A 550 -69.84 -1.20 26.53
C LEU A 550 -70.65 -2.52 26.64
N ALA A 551 -70.05 -3.65 26.27
CA ALA A 551 -70.69 -4.96 26.35
C ALA A 551 -70.94 -5.42 27.80
N GLN A 552 -70.10 -5.01 28.75
CA GLN A 552 -70.34 -5.23 30.18
C GLN A 552 -71.48 -4.35 30.70
N GLU A 553 -71.55 -3.09 30.28
CA GLU A 553 -72.62 -2.16 30.69
C GLU A 553 -73.98 -2.52 30.12
N CYS A 554 -74.06 -2.97 28.86
CA CYS A 554 -75.32 -3.49 28.28
C CYS A 554 -75.86 -4.71 29.04
N ARG A 555 -74.97 -5.59 29.52
CA ARG A 555 -75.37 -6.73 30.37
C ARG A 555 -75.95 -6.28 31.71
N ALA A 556 -75.35 -5.27 32.34
CA ALA A 556 -75.88 -4.69 33.58
C ALA A 556 -77.24 -4.01 33.38
N LEU A 557 -77.45 -3.37 32.23
CA LEU A 557 -78.74 -2.76 31.86
C LEU A 557 -79.83 -3.82 31.65
N GLN A 558 -79.51 -4.91 30.95
CA GLN A 558 -80.44 -6.03 30.73
C GLN A 558 -80.92 -6.62 32.05
N GLU A 559 -80.01 -6.86 33.01
CA GLU A 559 -80.37 -7.36 34.34
C GLU A 559 -81.27 -6.38 35.11
N GLY A 560 -81.04 -5.06 34.97
CA GLY A 560 -81.88 -4.04 35.59
C GLY A 560 -83.31 -3.97 35.00
N ILE A 561 -83.45 -4.18 33.69
CA ILE A 561 -84.76 -4.21 33.01
C ILE A 561 -85.55 -5.47 33.42
N ASP A 562 -84.89 -6.63 33.46
CA ASP A 562 -85.54 -7.88 33.88
C ASP A 562 -86.05 -7.79 35.33
N ARG A 563 -85.31 -7.13 36.22
CA ARG A 563 -85.76 -6.85 37.60
C ARG A 563 -86.96 -5.91 37.66
N LEU A 564 -86.98 -4.86 36.84
CA LEU A 564 -88.14 -3.96 36.76
C LEU A 564 -89.39 -4.71 36.26
N GLY A 565 -89.25 -5.61 35.28
CA GLY A 565 -90.33 -6.46 34.77
C GLY A 565 -90.94 -7.36 35.84
N GLN A 566 -90.16 -7.72 36.86
CA GLN A 566 -90.60 -8.51 38.02
C GLN A 566 -91.19 -7.65 39.16
N GLY A 567 -91.31 -6.33 38.96
CA GLY A 567 -91.80 -5.38 39.96
C GLY A 567 -90.79 -5.06 41.07
N LEU A 568 -89.53 -5.41 40.89
CA LEU A 568 -88.42 -5.13 41.81
C LEU A 568 -87.71 -3.82 41.45
N ALA A 569 -86.97 -3.25 42.40
CA ALA A 569 -86.07 -2.14 42.08
C ALA A 569 -85.01 -2.59 41.06
N PRO A 570 -84.68 -1.77 40.03
CA PRO A 570 -83.72 -2.16 38.99
C PRO A 570 -82.31 -2.42 39.52
N TRP A 571 -81.97 -1.88 40.70
CA TRP A 571 -80.68 -2.09 41.36
C TRP A 571 -80.92 -2.51 42.82
N PRO A 572 -80.14 -3.48 43.36
CA PRO A 572 -80.27 -3.91 44.73
C PRO A 572 -79.75 -2.83 45.70
N ALA A 573 -80.30 -2.75 46.92
CA ALA A 573 -79.99 -1.70 47.89
C ALA A 573 -78.50 -1.58 48.29
N ASN A 574 -77.69 -2.60 48.00
CA ASN A 574 -76.25 -2.63 48.29
C ASN A 574 -75.35 -2.23 47.11
N GLN A 575 -75.91 -1.82 45.96
CA GLN A 575 -75.12 -1.43 44.79
C GLN A 575 -75.52 -0.02 44.33
N PRO A 576 -74.57 0.95 44.32
CA PRO A 576 -74.82 2.25 43.72
C PRO A 576 -75.00 2.11 42.19
N MET A 577 -75.80 3.00 41.62
CA MET A 577 -76.06 3.09 40.18
C MET A 577 -74.74 3.02 39.38
N PRO A 578 -74.65 2.19 38.31
CA PRO A 578 -73.47 2.15 37.47
C PRO A 578 -73.14 3.54 36.92
N GLN A 579 -71.96 4.08 37.25
CA GLN A 579 -71.49 5.38 36.74
C GLN A 579 -70.71 5.26 35.41
N GLY A 580 -70.76 4.09 34.78
CA GLY A 580 -70.15 3.80 33.48
C GLY A 580 -70.87 4.46 32.30
N ALA A 581 -70.18 4.52 31.17
CA ALA A 581 -70.35 5.32 29.95
C ALA A 581 -71.47 6.39 29.94
N THR A 582 -71.09 7.62 29.61
CA THR A 582 -72.01 8.77 29.44
C THR A 582 -73.21 8.48 28.55
N GLU A 583 -73.06 7.58 27.58
CA GLU A 583 -74.07 7.14 26.61
C GLU A 583 -75.28 6.45 27.27
N LEU A 584 -75.07 5.60 28.28
CA LEU A 584 -76.13 4.78 28.88
C LEU A 584 -76.74 5.40 30.15
N ARG A 585 -76.14 6.49 30.66
CA ARG A 585 -76.58 7.19 31.87
C ARG A 585 -78.03 7.67 31.80
N SER A 586 -78.47 8.15 30.65
CA SER A 586 -79.84 8.61 30.40
C SER A 586 -80.86 7.47 30.55
N VAL A 587 -80.51 6.26 30.08
CA VAL A 587 -81.35 5.07 30.15
C VAL A 587 -81.49 4.59 31.59
N TYR A 588 -80.40 4.57 32.36
CA TYR A 588 -80.43 4.24 33.77
C TYR A 588 -81.31 5.21 34.57
N ILE A 589 -81.26 6.52 34.28
CA ILE A 589 -82.13 7.52 34.94
C ILE A 589 -83.60 7.31 34.56
N GLY A 590 -83.88 7.02 33.28
CA GLY A 590 -85.24 6.73 32.80
C GLY A 590 -85.91 5.56 33.54
N LEU A 591 -85.18 4.46 33.77
CA LEU A 591 -85.67 3.31 34.53
C LEU A 591 -86.08 3.67 35.97
N SER A 592 -85.32 4.54 36.63
CA SER A 592 -85.64 5.01 37.99
C SER A 592 -86.92 5.84 38.07
N HIS A 593 -87.22 6.62 37.03
CA HIS A 593 -88.46 7.41 36.96
C HIS A 593 -89.70 6.52 36.77
N ILE A 594 -89.59 5.47 35.95
CA ILE A 594 -90.69 4.53 35.71
C ILE A 594 -91.06 3.80 37.00
N GLN A 595 -90.08 3.36 37.79
CA GLN A 595 -90.30 2.74 39.09
C GLN A 595 -91.07 3.66 40.04
N ARG A 596 -90.62 4.92 40.19
CA ARG A 596 -91.31 5.90 41.06
C ARG A 596 -92.74 6.17 40.61
N ARG A 597 -93.00 6.17 39.29
CA ARG A 597 -94.35 6.37 38.74
C ARG A 597 -95.27 5.20 39.07
N GLN A 598 -94.79 3.96 38.91
CA GLN A 598 -95.50 2.75 39.29
C GLN A 598 -95.87 2.75 40.79
N GLU A 599 -94.90 3.02 41.66
CA GLU A 599 -95.11 3.02 43.11
C GLU A 599 -96.15 4.08 43.54
N ASN A 600 -96.10 5.25 42.91
CA ASN A 600 -97.07 6.32 43.15
C ASN A 600 -98.47 6.01 42.60
N GLN A 601 -98.59 5.22 41.54
CA GLN A 601 -99.90 4.77 41.02
C GLN A 601 -100.53 3.75 41.97
N TRP A 602 -99.75 2.78 42.44
CA TRP A 602 -100.22 1.77 43.39
C TRP A 602 -100.70 2.37 44.71
N ARG A 603 -99.96 3.35 45.27
CA ARG A 603 -100.39 4.07 46.47
C ARG A 603 -101.71 4.82 46.28
N ARG A 604 -101.94 5.43 45.11
CA ARG A 604 -103.22 6.12 44.79
C ARG A 604 -104.39 5.16 44.67
N VAL A 605 -104.19 3.99 44.07
CA VAL A 605 -105.24 2.97 43.95
C VAL A 605 -105.62 2.44 45.33
N GLY A 606 -104.62 2.18 46.18
CA GLY A 606 -104.84 1.77 47.57
C GLY A 606 -105.65 2.80 48.37
N SER A 607 -105.27 4.08 48.32
CA SER A 607 -105.97 5.12 49.08
C SER A 607 -107.41 5.38 48.59
N ALA A 608 -107.66 5.26 47.28
CA ALA A 608 -109.01 5.40 46.72
C ALA A 608 -109.95 4.26 47.16
N LEU A 609 -109.45 3.02 47.16
CA LEU A 609 -110.21 1.85 47.64
C LEU A 609 -110.56 1.96 49.12
N GLU A 610 -109.65 2.48 49.93
CA GLU A 610 -109.88 2.66 51.37
C GLU A 610 -110.91 3.77 51.67
N SER A 611 -110.91 4.84 50.88
CA SER A 611 -111.94 5.88 50.94
C SER A 611 -113.33 5.35 50.57
N LEU A 612 -113.44 4.54 49.50
CA LEU A 612 -114.69 3.89 49.09
C LEU A 612 -115.23 2.98 50.19
N ASN A 613 -114.35 2.17 50.80
CA ASN A 613 -114.72 1.25 51.88
C ASN A 613 -115.34 1.97 53.09
N ASN A 614 -114.76 3.11 53.48
CA ASN A 614 -115.29 3.93 54.58
C ASN A 614 -116.68 4.52 54.26
N LEU A 615 -116.93 4.86 53.00
CA LEU A 615 -118.20 5.44 52.56
C LEU A 615 -119.31 4.38 52.54
N THR A 616 -119.00 3.17 52.05
CA THR A 616 -119.90 2.00 52.11
C THR A 616 -120.30 1.68 53.55
N ARG A 617 -119.33 1.71 54.49
CA ARG A 617 -119.60 1.46 55.92
C ARG A 617 -120.55 2.48 56.54
N ARG A 618 -120.40 3.77 56.22
CA ARG A 618 -121.31 4.83 56.71
C ARG A 618 -122.73 4.68 56.17
N ILE A 619 -122.88 4.30 54.91
CA ILE A 619 -124.19 4.03 54.31
C ILE A 619 -124.87 2.86 55.03
N GLN A 620 -124.11 1.81 55.34
CA GLN A 620 -124.60 0.64 56.08
C GLN A 620 -125.05 1.02 57.50
N GLU A 621 -124.27 1.82 58.23
CA GLU A 621 -124.60 2.31 59.58
C GLU A 621 -125.91 3.13 59.56
N ALA A 622 -126.06 4.07 58.62
CA ALA A 622 -127.28 4.88 58.49
C ALA A 622 -128.52 4.05 58.13
N LEU A 623 -128.39 3.05 57.26
CA LEU A 623 -129.49 2.16 56.89
C LEU A 623 -129.96 1.29 58.07
N ASN A 624 -129.03 0.82 58.90
CA ASN A 624 -129.36 0.08 60.12
C ASN A 624 -130.02 0.95 61.20
N GLU A 625 -129.63 2.21 61.31
CA GLU A 625 -130.24 3.16 62.24
C GLU A 625 -131.70 3.47 61.87
N ILE A 626 -131.99 3.63 60.57
CA ILE A 626 -133.36 3.80 60.05
C ILE A 626 -134.24 2.59 60.37
N LYS A 627 -133.69 1.37 60.23
CA LYS A 627 -134.38 0.11 60.56
C LYS A 627 -134.78 0.02 62.04
N GLY A 628 -134.00 0.62 62.94
CA GLY A 628 -134.26 0.62 64.39
C GLY A 628 -135.21 1.70 64.89
N SER A 629 -135.61 2.66 64.05
CA SER A 629 -136.43 3.80 64.46
C SER A 629 -137.88 3.41 64.83
N HIS A 630 -138.46 4.14 65.78
CA HIS A 630 -139.80 3.87 66.34
C HIS A 630 -140.94 3.88 65.30
N LEU A 631 -140.72 4.45 64.10
CA LEU A 631 -141.66 4.44 63.00
C LEU A 631 -141.98 3.02 62.49
N PHE A 632 -141.02 2.09 62.57
CA PHE A 632 -141.23 0.72 62.08
C PHE A 632 -141.63 -0.28 63.16
N SER A 633 -141.57 0.04 64.47
CA SER A 633 -141.74 -0.97 65.52
C SER A 633 -143.18 -1.22 65.98
N LYS A 634 -144.13 -0.29 65.74
CA LYS A 634 -145.48 -0.39 66.34
C LYS A 634 -146.67 -0.51 65.39
N GLN A 635 -146.50 -0.47 64.07
CA GLN A 635 -147.63 -0.53 63.14
C GLN A 635 -147.64 -1.84 62.32
N THR A 636 -148.62 -2.69 62.60
CA THR A 636 -148.79 -4.06 62.12
C THR A 636 -149.08 -4.20 60.61
N ASN A 637 -149.09 -3.12 59.83
CA ASN A 637 -149.42 -3.15 58.39
C ASN A 637 -148.31 -2.62 57.44
N ALA A 638 -147.07 -2.41 57.90
CA ALA A 638 -145.95 -2.01 57.02
C ALA A 638 -145.02 -3.19 56.69
N SER A 639 -145.49 -4.16 55.88
CA SER A 639 -144.68 -5.35 55.50
C SER A 639 -143.74 -5.09 54.30
N PHE A 640 -144.15 -4.27 53.33
CA PHE A 640 -143.39 -4.05 52.09
C PHE A 640 -142.13 -3.19 52.29
N GLU A 641 -142.24 -2.06 53.00
CA GLU A 641 -141.12 -1.14 53.22
C GLU A 641 -139.98 -1.79 54.01
N ARG A 642 -140.30 -2.62 55.00
CA ARG A 642 -139.31 -3.43 55.73
C ARG A 642 -138.61 -4.41 54.79
N MET A 643 -139.33 -5.08 53.90
CA MET A 643 -138.73 -6.05 52.97
C MET A 643 -137.77 -5.38 51.98
N VAL A 644 -138.08 -4.16 51.51
CA VAL A 644 -137.20 -3.38 50.63
C VAL A 644 -135.94 -2.92 51.37
N LEU A 645 -136.09 -2.36 52.57
CA LEU A 645 -134.95 -1.92 53.38
C LEU A 645 -133.98 -3.07 53.70
N ASP A 646 -134.53 -4.23 54.05
CA ASP A 646 -133.76 -5.44 54.37
C ASP A 646 -133.03 -6.01 53.14
N ARG A 647 -133.57 -5.78 51.93
CA ARG A 647 -132.89 -6.13 50.68
C ARG A 647 -131.77 -5.15 50.34
N VAL A 648 -131.96 -3.85 50.55
CA VAL A 648 -130.91 -2.84 50.32
C VAL A 648 -129.73 -3.04 51.27
N ILE A 649 -129.98 -3.35 52.54
CA ILE A 649 -128.91 -3.65 53.51
C ILE A 649 -128.08 -4.86 53.06
N ARG A 650 -128.73 -5.94 52.61
CA ARG A 650 -128.03 -7.13 52.09
C ARG A 650 -127.15 -6.84 50.87
N GLU A 651 -127.61 -6.01 49.94
CA GLU A 651 -126.80 -5.63 48.76
C GLU A 651 -125.60 -4.75 49.15
N VAL A 652 -125.74 -3.87 50.14
CA VAL A 652 -124.63 -3.06 50.66
C VAL A 652 -123.61 -3.94 51.41
N ASP A 653 -124.06 -4.95 52.15
CA ASP A 653 -123.19 -5.91 52.83
C ASP A 653 -122.35 -6.73 51.83
N LEU A 654 -122.98 -7.21 50.75
CA LEU A 654 -122.31 -7.90 49.65
C LEU A 654 -121.25 -7.02 48.98
N LEU A 655 -121.56 -5.74 48.75
CA LEU A 655 -120.62 -4.76 48.20
C LEU A 655 -119.42 -4.53 49.13
N HIS A 656 -119.65 -4.45 50.44
CA HIS A 656 -118.60 -4.28 51.44
C HIS A 656 -117.67 -5.50 51.50
N GLU A 657 -118.22 -6.72 51.42
CA GLU A 657 -117.45 -7.96 51.42
C GLU A 657 -116.58 -8.10 50.15
N GLN A 658 -117.11 -7.74 48.97
CA GLN A 658 -116.32 -7.72 47.74
C GLN A 658 -115.16 -6.71 47.80
N GLN A 659 -115.40 -5.50 48.31
CA GLN A 659 -114.35 -4.49 48.48
C GLN A 659 -113.25 -4.97 49.42
N ARG A 660 -113.61 -5.61 50.55
CA ARG A 660 -112.64 -6.15 51.51
C ARG A 660 -111.77 -7.25 50.89
N ASN A 661 -112.35 -8.12 50.08
CA ASN A 661 -111.60 -9.18 49.36
C ASN A 661 -110.60 -8.61 48.34
N ILE A 662 -110.95 -7.53 47.64
CA ILE A 662 -110.03 -6.86 46.70
C ILE A 662 -108.85 -6.22 47.45
N ILE A 663 -109.12 -5.57 48.59
CA ILE A 663 -108.07 -4.94 49.41
C ILE A 663 -107.11 -5.99 49.98
N THR A 664 -107.61 -7.13 50.47
CA THR A 664 -106.74 -8.21 50.97
C THR A 664 -105.95 -8.89 49.87
N GLN A 665 -106.52 -9.09 48.68
CA GLN A 665 -105.77 -9.59 47.52
C GLN A 665 -104.63 -8.64 47.12
N LEU A 666 -104.88 -7.34 47.04
CA LEU A 666 -103.86 -6.33 46.75
C LEU A 666 -102.74 -6.33 47.81
N ALA A 667 -103.08 -6.38 49.10
CA ALA A 667 -102.09 -6.45 50.17
C ALA A 667 -101.24 -7.74 50.10
N SER A 668 -101.86 -8.88 49.82
CA SER A 668 -101.15 -10.17 49.69
C SER A 668 -100.19 -10.18 48.49
N SER A 669 -100.59 -9.61 47.35
CA SER A 669 -99.72 -9.52 46.16
C SER A 669 -98.47 -8.68 46.42
N HIS A 670 -98.59 -7.59 47.18
CA HIS A 670 -97.46 -6.74 47.54
C HIS A 670 -96.51 -7.41 48.55
N GLN A 671 -97.05 -8.20 49.48
CA GLN A 671 -96.28 -8.86 50.56
C GLN A 671 -95.62 -10.17 50.10
N GLN A 672 -96.21 -10.89 49.14
CA GLN A 672 -95.62 -12.06 48.49
C GLN A 672 -94.43 -11.66 47.59
N GLN A 673 -94.45 -10.43 47.06
CA GLN A 673 -93.37 -9.85 46.25
C GLN A 673 -92.17 -9.40 47.10
N GLN A 674 -92.39 -8.94 48.34
CA GLN A 674 -91.32 -8.63 49.30
C GLN A 674 -90.66 -9.88 49.91
N SER A 675 -91.41 -10.98 50.09
CA SER A 675 -90.86 -12.22 50.65
C SER A 675 -90.00 -13.00 49.63
N ALA A 676 -90.26 -12.87 48.33
CA ALA A 676 -89.38 -13.35 47.28
C ALA A 676 -88.01 -12.62 47.25
N MET A 677 -87.95 -11.35 47.68
CA MET A 677 -86.68 -10.59 47.79
C MET A 677 -85.74 -11.11 48.88
N ALA A 678 -86.26 -11.73 49.95
CA ALA A 678 -85.43 -12.24 51.03
C ALA A 678 -84.76 -13.60 50.70
N GLN A 679 -85.36 -14.40 49.81
CA GLN A 679 -84.86 -15.73 49.44
C GLN A 679 -83.81 -15.69 48.32
N ALA A 680 -83.80 -14.67 47.46
CA ALA A 680 -82.79 -14.51 46.40
C ALA A 680 -81.41 -14.03 46.92
N ALA A 681 -81.36 -13.40 48.11
CA ALA A 681 -80.12 -12.87 48.68
C ALA A 681 -79.20 -13.94 49.30
N THR A 682 -79.68 -15.14 49.58
CA THR A 682 -78.89 -16.22 50.21
C THR A 682 -78.27 -17.21 49.22
N SER A 683 -78.67 -17.21 47.95
CA SER A 683 -78.12 -18.13 46.92
C SER A 683 -76.82 -17.64 46.29
N ASN A 684 -76.49 -16.34 46.34
CA ASN A 684 -75.38 -15.77 45.57
C ASN A 684 -74.02 -15.78 46.30
N LYS A 685 -73.90 -16.56 47.39
CA LYS A 685 -72.67 -16.65 48.21
C LYS A 685 -71.93 -18.00 48.10
N ARG A 686 -72.33 -18.89 47.18
CA ARG A 686 -71.69 -20.21 46.98
C ARG A 686 -71.04 -20.44 45.61
N THR A 687 -70.97 -19.44 44.75
CA THR A 687 -70.43 -19.58 43.38
C THR A 687 -69.27 -18.62 43.07
N SER A 688 -68.62 -18.03 44.07
CA SER A 688 -67.42 -17.19 43.86
C SER A 688 -66.08 -17.89 44.08
N ASP A 689 -66.06 -19.16 44.52
CA ASP A 689 -64.82 -19.87 44.89
C ASP A 689 -64.36 -20.97 43.92
N MET A 690 -64.99 -21.12 42.74
CA MET A 690 -64.50 -22.07 41.72
C MET A 690 -64.55 -21.51 40.31
N ALA A 691 -63.61 -20.63 39.97
CA ALA A 691 -63.18 -20.40 38.59
C ALA A 691 -61.82 -19.71 38.55
N HIS A 692 -60.72 -20.47 38.63
CA HIS A 692 -59.46 -20.18 37.94
C HIS A 692 -58.43 -21.28 38.20
N ILE A 693 -58.54 -22.43 37.52
CA ILE A 693 -57.40 -23.32 37.24
C ILE A 693 -57.64 -23.99 35.88
N ILE A 694 -56.86 -23.64 34.85
CA ILE A 694 -56.65 -24.48 33.66
C ILE A 694 -55.12 -24.51 33.40
N PRO A 695 -54.50 -25.70 33.24
CA PRO A 695 -53.05 -25.90 33.21
C PRO A 695 -52.42 -25.74 31.80
N PRO A 696 -51.09 -25.52 31.69
CA PRO A 696 -50.40 -25.53 30.41
C PRO A 696 -49.78 -26.91 30.14
N THR A 697 -50.05 -27.52 28.99
CA THR A 697 -49.17 -28.54 28.39
C THR A 697 -49.28 -28.52 26.87
N LEU A 698 -48.17 -28.23 26.19
CA LEU A 698 -47.44 -29.21 25.36
C LEU A 698 -46.24 -28.53 24.69
N THR A 699 -45.06 -29.01 25.06
CA THR A 699 -43.76 -28.79 24.43
C THR A 699 -43.64 -29.64 23.15
N PRO A 700 -42.68 -29.31 22.27
CA PRO A 700 -41.99 -30.37 21.55
C PRO A 700 -40.46 -30.22 21.58
N ARG A 701 -39.79 -31.32 21.91
CA ARG A 701 -38.40 -31.62 21.54
C ARG A 701 -38.25 -33.16 21.46
N PRO A 702 -37.15 -33.68 20.90
CA PRO A 702 -36.92 -34.04 19.50
C PRO A 702 -36.87 -35.57 19.30
N GLN A 703 -36.96 -36.07 18.07
CA GLN A 703 -36.42 -37.40 17.74
C GLN A 703 -36.04 -37.56 16.25
N SER A 704 -34.87 -38.17 16.08
CA SER A 704 -34.03 -38.48 14.93
C SER A 704 -34.51 -39.63 14.06
N LEU A 705 -34.02 -39.73 12.80
CA LEU A 705 -33.60 -40.96 12.08
C LEU A 705 -32.93 -40.56 10.72
N PRO A 706 -32.18 -41.45 10.02
CA PRO A 706 -30.85 -41.20 9.48
C PRO A 706 -30.77 -41.15 7.93
N ALA A 707 -29.58 -40.85 7.40
CA ALA A 707 -29.22 -40.83 5.98
C ALA A 707 -29.18 -42.24 5.34
N PRO A 708 -29.16 -42.34 3.99
CA PRO A 708 -27.85 -42.35 3.31
C PRO A 708 -27.81 -41.60 1.95
N GLN A 709 -26.58 -41.30 1.56
CA GLN A 709 -26.15 -40.82 0.24
C GLN A 709 -26.33 -41.89 -0.86
N GLN A 710 -26.63 -41.48 -2.10
CA GLN A 710 -25.88 -41.82 -3.32
C GLN A 710 -26.50 -41.17 -4.57
N ASN A 711 -25.89 -40.05 -4.97
CA ASN A 711 -25.23 -39.79 -6.25
C ASN A 711 -25.84 -40.27 -7.59
N VAL A 712 -25.79 -39.35 -8.58
CA VAL A 712 -25.51 -39.52 -10.02
C VAL A 712 -26.65 -39.22 -11.04
N ASN A 713 -26.29 -38.34 -11.99
CA ASN A 713 -26.85 -37.99 -13.31
C ASN A 713 -27.96 -36.92 -13.36
N ALA A 714 -27.68 -35.67 -13.80
CA ALA A 714 -27.34 -35.22 -15.15
C ALA A 714 -28.53 -35.24 -16.13
N HIS A 715 -29.14 -34.07 -16.37
CA HIS A 715 -29.22 -33.39 -17.66
C HIS A 715 -30.40 -32.39 -17.77
N GLN A 716 -30.09 -31.25 -18.38
CA GLN A 716 -30.89 -30.46 -19.33
C GLN A 716 -32.26 -29.88 -18.92
N ASN A 717 -32.34 -28.53 -18.95
CA ASN A 717 -33.28 -27.75 -19.76
C ASN A 717 -32.91 -26.26 -19.57
N SER A 718 -32.38 -25.52 -20.54
CA SER A 718 -32.88 -25.16 -21.88
C SER A 718 -34.16 -24.30 -21.87
N TYR A 719 -33.94 -22.98 -21.91
CA TYR A 719 -34.59 -21.96 -22.75
C TYR A 719 -36.14 -21.89 -22.87
N ASN A 720 -36.68 -20.77 -22.36
CA ASN A 720 -37.24 -19.63 -23.10
C ASN A 720 -38.28 -19.83 -24.23
N GLN A 721 -39.21 -18.84 -24.25
CA GLN A 721 -40.03 -18.26 -25.33
C GLN A 721 -41.55 -18.45 -25.12
N ARG A 722 -42.46 -17.48 -25.36
CA ARG A 722 -42.44 -16.08 -25.80
C ARG A 722 -43.89 -15.55 -25.74
N PHE A 723 -44.05 -14.24 -25.51
CA PHE A 723 -45.02 -13.28 -26.12
C PHE A 723 -46.55 -13.54 -26.03
N TYR A 724 -47.32 -12.53 -25.61
CA TYR A 724 -47.80 -11.47 -26.52
C TYR A 724 -48.43 -10.28 -25.77
N GLN A 725 -48.25 -9.12 -26.39
CA GLN A 725 -48.67 -7.77 -26.04
C GLN A 725 -49.82 -7.38 -26.99
N SER A 726 -50.86 -6.70 -26.50
CA SER A 726 -51.80 -5.81 -27.25
C SER A 726 -52.74 -5.15 -26.23
N HIS A 727 -53.23 -3.92 -26.31
CA HIS A 727 -53.03 -2.80 -27.24
C HIS A 727 -53.50 -1.49 -26.55
N HIS A 728 -52.82 -0.39 -26.91
CA HIS A 728 -53.20 1.03 -26.98
C HIS A 728 -54.48 1.57 -26.32
N LEU A 729 -54.31 2.69 -25.61
CA LEU A 729 -54.93 3.96 -26.04
C LEU A 729 -54.05 5.17 -25.65
N GLU A 730 -54.00 6.11 -26.56
CA GLU A 730 -53.10 7.25 -26.74
C GLU A 730 -53.53 8.54 -26.00
N HIS A 731 -52.52 9.40 -25.81
CA HIS A 731 -52.51 10.87 -25.86
C HIS A 731 -53.23 11.76 -24.80
N MET A 732 -52.38 12.33 -23.91
CA MET A 732 -52.19 13.74 -23.47
C MET A 732 -53.06 14.88 -24.10
N PRO A 733 -53.12 16.14 -23.57
CA PRO A 733 -52.39 16.75 -22.41
C PRO A 733 -53.15 17.83 -21.55
N LEU A 734 -52.45 18.40 -20.53
CA LEU A 734 -52.59 19.74 -19.87
C LEU A 734 -53.92 20.03 -19.10
N ASP A 735 -54.00 20.72 -17.96
CA ASP A 735 -53.21 21.73 -17.25
C ASP A 735 -53.63 21.77 -15.75
N GLU A 736 -52.84 22.47 -14.94
CA GLU A 736 -52.94 22.83 -13.49
C GLU A 736 -52.47 21.84 -12.41
#